data_AF-A0A928XJ77-F1
#
_entry.id   AF-A0A928XJ77-F1
#
_cell.length_a   1.000
_cell.length_b   1.000
_cell.length_c   1.000
_cell.angle_alpha   90.00
_cell.angle_beta   90.00
_cell.angle_gamma   90.00
#
_symmetry.space_group_name_H-M   'P 1'
#
loop_
_entity.id
_entity.type
_entity.pdbx_description
1 polymer ?
#
loop_
_entity_poly.entity_id
_entity_poly.type
_entity_poly.pdbx_seq_one_letter_code
_entity_poly.pdbx_strand_id
1 'polypeptide(L)'
;MDYVFRLETLALKYGLLLILIAFTGLGLLYDFNVPLFEKPDELKHFAVIQQIQAQGQLPVVKAGEVRPWDQEGTQPPLYHILAAVAVSWLDLSHFTEPARNPHYADERSFIWRQRGNNNLYLHPVDEAWRTEPTFLAARLARWLSLLAGIGTVSLTYLLAQLVFSDRQQVELSPRSHKAKLTPAPLFALLATSLVAFIPQFLHTSSAITNDSLSVTLAAAALLILALMIKKGNSTRYAIYLGLILGLAALTKLSLLYLLPLTGLVLLFDLSRHRSLRRSLVEAAIIFGLMLLLAGWWYWRNWQVYGDVTALKAHLLYRGGPLNPQPSLAQIWQTELTGLELSFWAAFGAGQILWEPWLYTLLNGFKYLVGLGLVIGFWRAVKDWKSVSDPRSLLILGLLALWGLIIFVALLRWMQITPASWGRLLYPALPALGVLTAWSLWQFTTFGAFLSESSKFEPDLPQHSISKSNFRGVRHAPMPNGAARGRAGSSNLDLLSLRFTHYVLRFTLLVLPALIALALFGLALISPFRYLQAAYAKTPLINEADLPTADLERLDLTYADGLRLIGYRVETLPRHPGDWLPVTLYWQAAQPIAKNYSVFIHLLGQNNTVIGQVNTYPAGGNWPTSLLEPGKILEDTYYVPISPEADAPAVIRLALGLFEFEDPARAAKPAVNSAGEIVQPIVGAIPLLPHHWVEPQPTHRLQVNFGGQIHLAGYDGPADGAVIKPGDSIPLTFYWETLDAPGQNLTLFIHLIDPATQTQAAGFDGPPDFPTAFWQTGYQITDSRQLSFPADLPPGVYELQLGWYNPSTLARLPLMTDQSPNDYLKLLTLKIVP
;
A
#
# COMPACT_ATOMS: atom_id res chain seq x y z
N MET A 1 -25.52 32.84 -18.48
CA MET A 1 -25.85 32.90 -17.04
C MET A 1 -26.98 31.95 -16.67
N ASP A 2 -28.12 31.94 -17.39
CA ASP A 2 -29.24 31.02 -17.11
C ASP A 2 -28.90 29.53 -17.15
N TYR A 3 -27.98 29.10 -18.03
CA TYR A 3 -27.55 27.70 -18.12
C TYR A 3 -26.76 27.23 -16.89
N VAL A 4 -25.83 28.06 -16.38
CA VAL A 4 -25.03 27.75 -15.17
C VAL A 4 -25.94 27.67 -13.96
N PHE A 5 -26.90 28.60 -13.84
CA PHE A 5 -27.86 28.60 -12.74
C PHE A 5 -28.79 27.37 -12.78
N ARG A 6 -29.24 26.93 -13.96
CA ARG A 6 -30.02 25.68 -14.10
C ARG A 6 -29.20 24.44 -13.72
N LEU A 7 -27.94 24.36 -14.13
CA LEU A 7 -27.04 23.26 -13.80
C LEU A 7 -26.75 23.18 -12.29
N GLU A 8 -26.51 24.31 -11.62
CA GLU A 8 -26.32 24.36 -10.16
C GLU A 8 -27.58 23.93 -9.40
N THR A 9 -28.76 24.34 -9.87
CA THR A 9 -30.04 23.96 -9.26
C THR A 9 -30.33 22.46 -9.42
N LEU A 10 -30.00 21.90 -10.59
CA LEU A 10 -30.08 20.46 -10.86
C LEU A 10 -29.09 19.65 -10.01
N ALA A 11 -27.85 20.12 -9.89
CA ALA A 11 -26.82 19.49 -9.07
C ALA A 11 -27.21 19.45 -7.58
N LEU A 12 -27.88 20.48 -7.07
CA LEU A 12 -28.40 20.49 -5.70
C LEU A 12 -29.59 19.55 -5.52
N LYS A 13 -30.47 19.47 -6.51
CA LYS A 13 -31.67 18.63 -6.47
C LYS A 13 -31.36 17.15 -6.59
N TYR A 14 -30.39 16.78 -7.43
CA TYR A 14 -30.06 15.38 -7.75
C TYR A 14 -28.67 14.95 -7.27
N GLY A 15 -27.89 15.84 -6.63
CA GLY A 15 -26.50 15.56 -6.27
C GLY A 15 -26.32 14.33 -5.39
N LEU A 16 -27.16 14.16 -4.36
CA LEU A 16 -27.11 12.95 -3.53
C LEU A 16 -27.43 11.71 -4.36
N LEU A 17 -28.47 11.75 -5.19
CA LEU A 17 -28.84 10.62 -6.05
C LEU A 17 -27.70 10.24 -7.01
N LEU A 18 -27.02 11.23 -7.61
CA LEU A 18 -25.86 11.00 -8.47
C LEU A 18 -24.70 10.36 -7.71
N ILE A 19 -24.41 10.82 -6.49
CA ILE A 19 -23.37 10.21 -5.64
C ILE A 19 -23.75 8.76 -5.27
N LEU A 20 -25.02 8.50 -4.95
CA LEU A 20 -25.48 7.14 -4.62
C LEU A 20 -25.42 6.20 -5.83
N ILE A 21 -25.81 6.66 -7.02
CA ILE A 21 -25.67 5.89 -8.27
C ILE A 21 -24.19 5.61 -8.54
N ALA A 22 -23.33 6.61 -8.44
CA ALA A 22 -21.89 6.47 -8.63
C ALA A 22 -21.28 5.50 -7.61
N PHE A 23 -21.61 5.63 -6.32
CA PHE A 23 -21.15 4.74 -5.26
C PHE A 23 -21.59 3.29 -5.49
N THR A 24 -22.84 3.09 -5.91
CA THR A 24 -23.38 1.75 -6.19
C THR A 24 -22.68 1.13 -7.40
N GLY A 25 -22.54 1.89 -8.49
CA GLY A 25 -21.83 1.44 -9.70
C GLY A 25 -20.37 1.09 -9.42
N LEU A 26 -19.65 1.94 -8.67
CA LEU A 26 -18.29 1.66 -8.22
C LEU A 26 -18.26 0.42 -7.32
N GLY A 27 -19.17 0.30 -6.34
CA GLY A 27 -19.23 -0.86 -5.46
C GLY A 27 -19.42 -2.19 -6.21
N LEU A 28 -20.25 -2.19 -7.26
CA LEU A 28 -20.38 -3.33 -8.16
C LEU A 28 -19.10 -3.59 -8.97
N LEU A 29 -18.42 -2.55 -9.47
CA LEU A 29 -17.12 -2.73 -10.13
C LEU A 29 -16.08 -3.38 -9.19
N TYR A 30 -16.02 -2.97 -7.93
CA TYR A 30 -15.15 -3.61 -6.92
C TYR A 30 -15.58 -5.02 -6.52
N ASP A 31 -16.87 -5.36 -6.64
CA ASP A 31 -17.35 -6.74 -6.45
C ASP A 31 -16.87 -7.65 -7.58
N PHE A 32 -17.07 -7.24 -8.85
CA PHE A 32 -16.77 -8.10 -10.00
C PHE A 32 -15.28 -8.16 -10.38
N ASN A 33 -14.45 -7.18 -9.96
CA ASN A 33 -13.00 -7.17 -10.25
C ASN A 33 -12.13 -7.78 -9.15
N VAL A 34 -12.74 -8.35 -8.11
CA VAL A 34 -12.01 -9.07 -7.05
C VAL A 34 -12.64 -10.47 -6.92
N PRO A 35 -11.85 -11.54 -7.10
CA PRO A 35 -12.33 -12.90 -6.89
C PRO A 35 -13.01 -13.07 -5.53
N LEU A 36 -13.92 -14.04 -5.41
CA LEU A 36 -14.59 -14.25 -4.14
C LEU A 36 -13.56 -14.67 -3.09
N PHE A 37 -13.78 -14.27 -1.84
CA PHE A 37 -12.96 -14.66 -0.69
C PHE A 37 -11.55 -14.03 -0.60
N GLU A 38 -11.09 -13.32 -1.64
CA GLU A 38 -9.81 -12.59 -1.62
C GLU A 38 -9.82 -11.33 -0.74
N LYS A 39 -10.99 -10.74 -0.46
CA LYS A 39 -11.06 -9.59 0.45
C LYS A 39 -10.89 -10.07 1.90
N PRO A 40 -10.33 -9.24 2.80
CA PRO A 40 -9.94 -9.74 4.11
C PRO A 40 -11.13 -10.28 4.91
N ASP A 41 -10.92 -11.48 5.47
CA ASP A 41 -11.86 -12.23 6.32
C ASP A 41 -13.15 -12.70 5.64
N GLU A 42 -13.31 -12.57 4.31
CA GLU A 42 -14.56 -12.94 3.62
C GLU A 42 -14.94 -14.41 3.78
N LEU A 43 -13.98 -15.33 3.61
CA LEU A 43 -14.22 -16.76 3.77
C LEU A 43 -14.69 -17.08 5.20
N LYS A 44 -14.07 -16.43 6.19
CA LYS A 44 -14.39 -16.61 7.61
C LYS A 44 -15.79 -16.11 7.92
N HIS A 45 -16.17 -14.92 7.43
CA HIS A 45 -17.54 -14.42 7.56
C HIS A 45 -18.55 -15.32 6.84
N PHE A 46 -18.23 -15.80 5.64
CA PHE A 46 -19.09 -16.71 4.88
C PHE A 46 -19.30 -18.06 5.58
N ALA A 47 -18.27 -18.62 6.20
CA ALA A 47 -18.39 -19.82 7.02
C ALA A 47 -19.34 -19.64 8.22
N VAL A 48 -19.33 -18.47 8.88
CA VAL A 48 -20.31 -18.16 9.93
C VAL A 48 -21.74 -18.09 9.35
N ILE A 49 -21.90 -17.48 8.19
CA ILE A 49 -23.20 -17.38 7.48
C ILE A 49 -23.74 -18.78 7.17
N GLN A 50 -22.89 -19.65 6.60
CA GLN A 50 -23.24 -21.03 6.29
C GLN A 50 -23.61 -21.82 7.56
N GLN A 51 -22.85 -21.68 8.64
CA GLN A 51 -23.14 -22.35 9.91
C GLN A 51 -24.52 -21.96 10.46
N ILE A 52 -24.87 -20.66 10.41
CA ILE A 52 -26.19 -20.18 10.84
C ILE A 52 -27.29 -20.69 9.91
N GLN A 53 -27.08 -20.66 8.59
CA GLN A 53 -28.06 -21.10 7.60
C GLN A 53 -28.32 -22.61 7.70
N ALA A 54 -27.28 -23.42 7.88
CA ALA A 54 -27.39 -24.87 7.89
C ALA A 54 -27.89 -25.44 9.22
N GLN A 55 -27.48 -24.85 10.36
CA GLN A 55 -27.74 -25.42 11.69
C GLN A 55 -28.65 -24.55 12.57
N GLY A 56 -28.93 -23.30 12.19
CA GLY A 56 -29.67 -22.36 13.02
C GLY A 56 -28.94 -21.96 14.31
N GLN A 57 -27.62 -22.18 14.38
CA GLN A 57 -26.82 -21.98 15.58
C GLN A 57 -25.64 -21.06 15.31
N LEU A 58 -25.30 -20.23 16.30
CA LEU A 58 -24.08 -19.42 16.26
C LEU A 58 -22.85 -20.31 16.47
N PRO A 59 -21.74 -20.05 15.75
CA PRO A 59 -20.50 -20.79 15.94
C PRO A 59 -19.96 -20.66 17.35
N VAL A 60 -19.14 -21.64 17.72
CA VAL A 60 -18.38 -21.67 18.97
C VAL A 60 -16.90 -21.79 18.62
N VAL A 61 -16.08 -20.92 19.17
CA VAL A 61 -14.62 -20.91 18.95
C VAL A 61 -13.94 -21.48 20.19
N LYS A 62 -13.14 -22.53 20.00
CA LYS A 62 -12.39 -23.20 21.08
C LYS A 62 -10.90 -23.13 20.78
N ALA A 63 -10.10 -22.92 21.82
CA ALA A 63 -8.65 -22.90 21.69
C ALA A 63 -8.15 -24.27 21.18
N GLY A 64 -7.31 -24.26 20.15
CA GLY A 64 -6.74 -25.47 19.54
C GLY A 64 -7.63 -26.17 18.50
N GLU A 65 -8.87 -25.74 18.29
CA GLU A 65 -9.73 -26.24 17.21
C GLU A 65 -9.67 -25.31 16.00
N VAL A 66 -9.13 -25.79 14.87
CA VAL A 66 -9.17 -25.06 13.59
C VAL A 66 -10.52 -25.27 12.94
N ARG A 67 -11.25 -24.17 12.70
CA ARG A 67 -12.56 -24.17 12.06
C ARG A 67 -12.60 -23.09 10.96
N PRO A 68 -13.45 -23.23 9.94
CA PRO A 68 -13.47 -22.32 8.79
C PRO A 68 -13.79 -20.85 9.13
N TRP A 69 -14.62 -20.63 10.17
CA TRP A 69 -14.96 -19.30 10.64
C TRP A 69 -13.89 -18.63 11.50
N ASP A 70 -12.89 -19.38 11.97
CA ASP A 70 -11.75 -18.83 12.71
C ASP A 70 -12.22 -17.89 13.86
N GLN A 71 -11.56 -16.75 14.05
CA GLN A 71 -11.85 -15.75 15.06
C GLN A 71 -13.16 -15.01 14.79
N GLU A 72 -13.67 -15.03 13.55
CA GLU A 72 -14.89 -14.32 13.18
C GLU A 72 -16.14 -14.98 13.78
N GLY A 73 -16.04 -16.25 14.20
CA GLY A 73 -17.09 -16.94 14.94
C GLY A 73 -17.40 -16.34 16.32
N THR A 74 -16.53 -15.48 16.88
CA THR A 74 -16.79 -14.77 18.15
C THR A 74 -17.44 -13.42 17.96
N GLN A 75 -17.64 -12.94 16.73
CA GLN A 75 -18.19 -11.60 16.48
C GLN A 75 -19.68 -11.51 16.86
N PRO A 76 -20.17 -10.30 17.16
CA PRO A 76 -21.60 -10.04 17.25
C PRO A 76 -22.33 -10.41 15.94
N PRO A 77 -23.52 -11.05 16.00
CA PRO A 77 -24.01 -11.87 14.91
C PRO A 77 -24.97 -11.17 13.93
N LEU A 78 -25.30 -9.88 14.10
CA LEU A 78 -26.38 -9.23 13.35
C LEU A 78 -26.16 -9.32 11.84
N TYR A 79 -24.96 -8.98 11.36
CA TYR A 79 -24.63 -9.05 9.94
C TYR A 79 -24.78 -10.48 9.41
N HIS A 80 -24.23 -11.46 10.12
CA HIS A 80 -24.24 -12.86 9.70
C HIS A 80 -25.66 -13.45 9.69
N ILE A 81 -26.51 -13.07 10.66
CA ILE A 81 -27.92 -13.46 10.68
C ILE A 81 -28.66 -12.87 9.48
N LEU A 82 -28.48 -11.58 9.19
CA LEU A 82 -29.12 -10.94 8.04
C LEU A 82 -28.67 -11.58 6.72
N ALA A 83 -27.39 -11.87 6.58
CA ALA A 83 -26.86 -12.56 5.41
C ALA A 83 -27.36 -14.00 5.31
N ALA A 84 -27.41 -14.76 6.41
CA ALA A 84 -27.95 -16.12 6.45
C ALA A 84 -29.43 -16.16 6.04
N VAL A 85 -30.23 -15.18 6.48
CA VAL A 85 -31.62 -15.02 6.03
C VAL A 85 -31.69 -14.72 4.53
N ALA A 86 -30.85 -13.80 4.04
CA ALA A 86 -30.82 -13.41 2.62
C ALA A 86 -30.45 -14.58 1.68
N VAL A 87 -29.68 -15.56 2.16
CA VAL A 87 -29.25 -16.74 1.38
C VAL A 87 -29.97 -18.02 1.79
N SER A 88 -30.97 -17.95 2.69
CA SER A 88 -31.65 -19.12 3.27
C SER A 88 -32.33 -20.04 2.25
N TRP A 89 -32.65 -19.51 1.07
CA TRP A 89 -33.30 -20.23 -0.03
C TRP A 89 -32.31 -20.96 -0.95
N LEU A 90 -31.00 -20.87 -0.68
CA LEU A 90 -29.94 -21.53 -1.44
C LEU A 90 -29.43 -22.79 -0.72
N ASP A 91 -29.07 -23.81 -1.49
CA ASP A 91 -28.42 -25.02 -0.96
C ASP A 91 -26.90 -24.81 -0.86
N LEU A 92 -26.40 -24.69 0.37
CA LEU A 92 -24.98 -24.46 0.69
C LEU A 92 -24.30 -25.72 1.24
N SER A 93 -24.95 -26.89 1.19
CA SER A 93 -24.41 -28.13 1.75
C SER A 93 -23.15 -28.65 1.02
N HIS A 94 -23.00 -28.26 -0.25
CA HIS A 94 -21.90 -28.69 -1.13
C HIS A 94 -20.73 -27.69 -1.22
N PHE A 95 -20.70 -26.65 -0.37
CA PHE A 95 -19.59 -25.71 -0.37
C PHE A 95 -18.28 -26.41 -0.01
N THR A 96 -17.29 -26.30 -0.91
CA THR A 96 -15.90 -26.66 -0.64
C THR A 96 -15.11 -25.36 -0.56
N GLU A 97 -14.37 -25.19 0.53
CA GLU A 97 -13.50 -24.03 0.70
C GLU A 97 -12.50 -23.93 -0.46
N PRO A 98 -12.24 -22.71 -0.97
CA PRO A 98 -11.24 -22.54 -2.00
C PRO A 98 -9.86 -22.93 -1.44
N ALA A 99 -9.05 -23.60 -2.25
CA ALA A 99 -7.71 -24.03 -1.83
C ALA A 99 -6.85 -22.80 -1.53
N ARG A 100 -6.26 -22.74 -0.33
CA ARG A 100 -5.37 -21.64 0.06
C ARG A 100 -4.08 -21.70 -0.74
N ASN A 101 -3.56 -20.55 -1.15
CA ASN A 101 -2.24 -20.44 -1.76
C ASN A 101 -1.15 -20.54 -0.67
N PRO A 102 -0.33 -21.60 -0.64
CA PRO A 102 0.68 -21.79 0.40
C PRO A 102 1.85 -20.81 0.31
N HIS A 103 2.05 -20.20 -0.86
CA HIS A 103 3.10 -19.20 -1.09
C HIS A 103 2.65 -17.78 -0.80
N TYR A 104 1.37 -17.59 -0.44
CA TYR A 104 0.87 -16.30 -0.01
C TYR A 104 1.66 -15.84 1.22
N ALA A 105 2.34 -14.70 1.10
CA ALA A 105 3.11 -14.13 2.21
C ALA A 105 2.17 -13.85 3.39
N ASP A 106 2.55 -14.30 4.58
CA ASP A 106 1.75 -14.21 5.80
C ASP A 106 1.09 -12.81 5.97
N GLU A 107 -0.18 -12.78 6.37
CA GLU A 107 -1.04 -11.59 6.55
C GLU A 107 -0.44 -10.54 7.53
N ARG A 108 0.70 -10.86 8.15
CA ARG A 108 1.32 -10.17 9.27
C ARG A 108 2.53 -9.31 8.91
N SER A 109 3.09 -9.40 7.70
CA SER A 109 4.21 -8.53 7.29
C SER A 109 3.74 -7.52 6.25
N PHE A 110 3.40 -6.31 6.72
CA PHE A 110 2.82 -5.24 5.90
C PHE A 110 3.78 -4.63 4.87
N ILE A 111 4.99 -5.17 4.66
CA ILE A 111 5.99 -4.48 3.85
C ILE A 111 6.97 -5.42 3.11
N TRP A 112 6.94 -5.32 1.77
CA TRP A 112 8.04 -5.49 0.79
C TRP A 112 8.50 -6.85 0.24
N ARG A 113 7.84 -8.00 0.44
CA ARG A 113 8.53 -9.27 0.11
C ARG A 113 8.18 -10.02 -1.18
N GLN A 114 7.05 -9.80 -1.84
CA GLN A 114 6.81 -10.44 -3.14
C GLN A 114 6.01 -9.52 -4.08
N ARG A 115 6.68 -8.93 -5.07
CA ARG A 115 5.98 -8.43 -6.25
C ARG A 115 5.44 -9.63 -7.02
N GLY A 116 4.12 -9.73 -7.15
CA GLY A 116 3.46 -10.67 -8.08
C GLY A 116 2.56 -11.73 -7.47
N ASN A 117 2.77 -12.14 -6.21
CA ASN A 117 1.89 -13.12 -5.55
C ASN A 117 0.80 -12.42 -4.72
N ASN A 118 -0.34 -12.18 -5.35
CA ASN A 118 -1.46 -11.44 -4.73
C ASN A 118 -2.60 -12.34 -4.24
N ASN A 119 -2.62 -13.62 -4.63
CA ASN A 119 -3.75 -14.51 -4.40
C ASN A 119 -3.64 -15.21 -3.05
N LEU A 120 -4.59 -14.95 -2.15
CA LEU A 120 -4.75 -15.71 -0.92
C LEU A 120 -5.29 -17.12 -1.21
N TYR A 121 -6.14 -17.27 -2.22
CA TYR A 121 -6.74 -18.54 -2.64
C TYR A 121 -6.52 -18.82 -4.12
N LEU A 122 -6.62 -20.10 -4.50
CA LEU A 122 -6.55 -20.52 -5.89
C LEU A 122 -7.93 -20.40 -6.54
N HIS A 123 -7.99 -19.73 -7.69
CA HIS A 123 -9.21 -19.50 -8.45
C HIS A 123 -9.18 -20.28 -9.78
N PRO A 124 -9.52 -21.58 -9.77
CA PRO A 124 -9.41 -22.43 -10.94
C PRO A 124 -10.37 -22.05 -12.06
N VAL A 125 -11.51 -21.48 -11.68
CA VAL A 125 -12.59 -21.10 -12.59
C VAL A 125 -12.75 -19.57 -12.60
N ASP A 126 -13.31 -19.04 -13.69
CA ASP A 126 -13.85 -17.68 -13.64
C ASP A 126 -15.13 -17.68 -12.79
N GLU A 127 -15.13 -16.85 -11.75
CA GLU A 127 -16.19 -16.73 -10.74
C GLU A 127 -17.10 -15.51 -11.00
N ALA A 128 -16.70 -14.60 -11.90
CA ALA A 128 -17.34 -13.28 -12.06
C ALA A 128 -18.85 -13.39 -12.35
N TRP A 129 -19.26 -14.34 -13.17
CA TRP A 129 -20.65 -14.47 -13.63
C TRP A 129 -21.30 -15.80 -13.23
N ARG A 130 -20.69 -16.53 -12.30
CA ARG A 130 -21.19 -17.82 -11.82
C ARG A 130 -22.45 -17.65 -10.97
N THR A 131 -23.40 -18.56 -11.20
CA THR A 131 -24.74 -18.54 -10.57
C THR A 131 -25.01 -19.75 -9.69
N GLU A 132 -24.03 -20.64 -9.52
CA GLU A 132 -24.15 -21.78 -8.61
C GLU A 132 -24.38 -21.27 -7.17
N PRO A 133 -25.10 -22.03 -6.33
CA PRO A 133 -25.62 -21.53 -5.05
C PRO A 133 -24.59 -20.84 -4.15
N THR A 134 -23.37 -21.38 -4.04
CA THR A 134 -22.30 -20.78 -3.25
C THR A 134 -21.85 -19.42 -3.80
N PHE A 135 -21.56 -19.31 -5.10
CA PHE A 135 -21.11 -18.06 -5.71
C PHE A 135 -22.18 -16.99 -5.59
N LEU A 136 -23.44 -17.36 -5.82
CA LEU A 136 -24.58 -16.46 -5.66
C LEU A 136 -24.76 -16.02 -4.20
N ALA A 137 -24.67 -16.93 -3.24
CA ALA A 137 -24.77 -16.60 -1.81
C ALA A 137 -23.67 -15.63 -1.37
N ALA A 138 -22.43 -15.86 -1.80
CA ALA A 138 -21.31 -14.97 -1.52
C ALA A 138 -21.54 -13.56 -2.11
N ARG A 139 -22.04 -13.46 -3.35
CA ARG A 139 -22.41 -12.17 -3.97
C ARG A 139 -23.53 -11.46 -3.23
N LEU A 140 -24.60 -12.18 -2.86
CA LEU A 140 -25.70 -11.62 -2.07
C LEU A 140 -25.21 -11.07 -0.73
N ALA A 141 -24.27 -11.76 -0.07
CA ALA A 141 -23.65 -11.29 1.17
C ALA A 141 -22.77 -10.04 0.96
N ARG A 142 -22.03 -9.94 -0.15
CA ARG A 142 -21.33 -8.70 -0.55
C ARG A 142 -22.30 -7.56 -0.81
N TRP A 143 -23.41 -7.81 -1.50
CA TRP A 143 -24.41 -6.78 -1.81
C TRP A 143 -25.15 -6.29 -0.56
N LEU A 144 -25.32 -7.13 0.46
CA LEU A 144 -25.80 -6.69 1.77
C LEU A 144 -24.85 -5.66 2.40
N SER A 145 -23.54 -5.87 2.32
CA SER A 145 -22.54 -4.89 2.78
C SER A 145 -22.58 -3.62 1.93
N LEU A 146 -22.83 -3.74 0.63
CA LEU A 146 -22.94 -2.59 -0.27
C LEU A 146 -24.18 -1.73 0.06
N LEU A 147 -25.31 -2.37 0.37
CA LEU A 147 -26.51 -1.69 0.88
C LEU A 147 -26.24 -0.95 2.19
N ALA A 148 -25.46 -1.54 3.10
CA ALA A 148 -25.00 -0.85 4.30
C ALA A 148 -24.12 0.37 3.95
N GLY A 149 -23.19 0.23 2.99
CA GLY A 149 -22.39 1.33 2.44
C GLY A 149 -23.25 2.48 1.89
N ILE A 150 -24.29 2.18 1.11
CA ILE A 150 -25.28 3.15 0.62
C ILE A 150 -25.97 3.88 1.79
N GLY A 151 -26.31 3.14 2.86
CA GLY A 151 -26.82 3.71 4.10
C GLY A 151 -25.84 4.69 4.75
N THR A 152 -24.55 4.35 4.82
CA THR A 152 -23.49 5.22 5.35
C THR A 152 -23.39 6.53 4.58
N VAL A 153 -23.36 6.46 3.25
CA VAL A 153 -23.29 7.64 2.37
C VAL A 153 -24.52 8.53 2.58
N SER A 154 -25.70 7.93 2.61
CA SER A 154 -26.98 8.64 2.83
C SER A 154 -27.04 9.33 4.20
N LEU A 155 -26.63 8.63 5.26
CA LEU A 155 -26.64 9.16 6.63
C LEU A 155 -25.58 10.24 6.84
N THR A 156 -24.43 10.13 6.17
CA THR A 156 -23.39 11.17 6.17
C THR A 156 -23.92 12.47 5.58
N TYR A 157 -24.67 12.39 4.47
CA TYR A 157 -25.34 13.55 3.88
C TYR A 157 -26.31 14.23 4.86
N LEU A 158 -27.17 13.43 5.51
CA LEU A 158 -28.14 13.95 6.48
C LEU A 158 -27.46 14.57 7.71
N LEU A 159 -26.39 13.93 8.20
CA LEU A 159 -25.58 14.44 9.30
C LEU A 159 -24.94 15.78 8.93
N ALA A 160 -24.33 15.87 7.75
CA ALA A 160 -23.70 17.09 7.25
C ALA A 160 -24.71 18.24 7.05
N GLN A 161 -25.90 17.93 6.51
CA GLN A 161 -26.97 18.93 6.38
C GLN A 161 -27.41 19.48 7.75
N LEU A 162 -27.52 18.61 8.75
CA LEU A 162 -27.97 18.99 10.10
C LEU A 162 -27.02 19.96 10.79
N VAL A 163 -25.71 19.83 10.56
CA VAL A 163 -24.69 20.74 11.15
C VAL A 163 -24.91 22.19 10.70
N PHE A 164 -25.50 22.48 9.54
CA PHE A 164 -25.66 23.86 9.05
C PHE A 164 -27.10 24.26 8.71
N SER A 165 -28.09 23.55 9.27
CA SER A 165 -29.52 23.76 8.95
C SER A 165 -30.04 25.18 9.24
N ASP A 166 -29.50 25.87 10.25
CA ASP A 166 -30.08 27.13 10.75
C ASP A 166 -29.70 28.35 9.90
N ARG A 167 -28.74 28.21 8.97
CA ARG A 167 -28.41 29.26 7.97
C ARG A 167 -29.45 29.39 6.84
N GLN A 168 -30.52 28.57 6.84
CA GLN A 168 -31.58 28.63 5.82
C GLN A 168 -32.55 29.83 5.95
N GLN A 169 -32.55 30.58 7.06
CA GLN A 169 -33.59 31.59 7.34
C GLN A 169 -33.29 33.04 6.90
N VAL A 170 -32.27 33.30 6.08
CA VAL A 170 -32.02 34.67 5.56
C VAL A 170 -32.74 34.91 4.22
N GLU A 171 -33.96 35.45 4.34
CA GLU A 171 -34.75 36.21 3.36
C GLU A 171 -35.29 35.51 2.11
N LEU A 172 -36.54 35.02 2.20
CA LEU A 172 -37.48 35.00 1.07
C LEU A 172 -38.15 36.38 0.99
N SER A 173 -37.52 37.35 0.32
CA SER A 173 -38.21 38.55 -0.15
C SER A 173 -38.92 38.23 -1.47
N PRO A 174 -40.24 38.44 -1.62
CA PRO A 174 -41.00 38.09 -2.83
C PRO A 174 -40.57 38.84 -4.10
N ARG A 175 -39.62 39.79 -4.02
CA ARG A 175 -39.23 40.67 -5.14
C ARG A 175 -37.87 40.36 -5.77
N SER A 176 -37.09 39.41 -5.27
CA SER A 176 -35.80 39.05 -5.91
C SER A 176 -35.85 37.66 -6.54
N HIS A 177 -35.82 37.60 -7.88
CA HIS A 177 -35.63 36.37 -8.69
C HIS A 177 -34.23 35.72 -8.53
N LYS A 178 -33.53 35.98 -7.42
CA LYS A 178 -32.22 35.40 -7.12
C LYS A 178 -32.38 34.47 -5.92
N ALA A 179 -32.47 33.17 -6.17
CA ALA A 179 -32.29 32.18 -5.11
C ALA A 179 -30.88 32.38 -4.53
N LYS A 180 -30.76 32.95 -3.32
CA LYS A 180 -29.51 32.92 -2.55
C LYS A 180 -29.29 31.45 -2.18
N LEU A 181 -28.39 30.77 -2.88
CA LEU A 181 -27.94 29.43 -2.52
C LEU A 181 -27.49 29.42 -1.05
N THR A 182 -28.07 28.53 -0.26
CA THR A 182 -27.59 28.29 1.11
C THR A 182 -26.37 27.37 1.04
N PRO A 183 -25.29 27.60 1.82
CA PRO A 183 -24.07 26.78 1.81
C PRO A 183 -24.24 25.30 2.19
N ALA A 184 -25.33 24.96 2.90
CA ALA A 184 -25.51 23.69 3.58
C ALA A 184 -25.59 22.45 2.65
N PRO A 185 -26.30 22.48 1.51
CA PRO A 185 -26.38 21.29 0.65
C PRO A 185 -25.06 21.03 -0.09
N LEU A 186 -24.33 22.07 -0.51
CA LEU A 186 -22.99 21.90 -1.13
C LEU A 186 -21.99 21.32 -0.12
N PHE A 187 -22.02 21.81 1.11
CA PHE A 187 -21.25 21.24 2.22
C PHE A 187 -21.57 19.76 2.42
N ALA A 188 -22.86 19.41 2.44
CA ALA A 188 -23.29 18.03 2.61
C ALA A 188 -22.86 17.13 1.44
N LEU A 189 -22.96 17.60 0.20
CA LEU A 189 -22.48 16.87 -0.98
C LEU A 189 -20.96 16.66 -0.92
N LEU A 190 -20.19 17.66 -0.48
CA LEU A 190 -18.74 17.53 -0.28
C LEU A 190 -18.40 16.47 0.78
N ALA A 191 -18.98 16.58 1.97
CA ALA A 191 -18.75 15.62 3.05
C ALA A 191 -19.10 14.19 2.61
N THR A 192 -20.20 14.05 1.88
CA THR A 192 -20.69 12.77 1.35
C THR A 192 -19.75 12.21 0.28
N SER A 193 -19.26 13.04 -0.64
CA SER A 193 -18.35 12.62 -1.72
C SER A 193 -16.99 12.18 -1.17
N LEU A 194 -16.48 12.89 -0.16
CA LEU A 194 -15.23 12.55 0.53
C LEU A 194 -15.29 11.19 1.24
N VAL A 195 -16.48 10.73 1.62
CA VAL A 195 -16.69 9.39 2.21
C VAL A 195 -16.95 8.35 1.11
N ALA A 196 -17.84 8.67 0.17
CA ALA A 196 -18.28 7.74 -0.87
C ALA A 196 -17.14 7.29 -1.80
N PHE A 197 -16.20 8.18 -2.10
CA PHE A 197 -15.17 7.91 -3.10
C PHE A 197 -13.81 7.53 -2.51
N ILE A 198 -13.76 7.10 -1.24
CA ILE A 198 -12.56 6.46 -0.69
C ILE A 198 -12.46 5.04 -1.25
N PRO A 199 -11.41 4.72 -2.03
CA PRO A 199 -11.28 3.44 -2.73
C PRO A 199 -11.32 2.22 -1.80
N GLN A 200 -10.63 2.30 -0.66
CA GLN A 200 -10.67 1.24 0.34
C GLN A 200 -12.05 1.09 1.01
N PHE A 201 -12.82 2.17 1.17
CA PHE A 201 -14.19 2.09 1.71
C PHE A 201 -15.15 1.42 0.73
N LEU A 202 -15.00 1.68 -0.59
CA LEU A 202 -15.71 0.97 -1.65
C LEU A 202 -15.33 -0.52 -1.70
N HIS A 203 -14.03 -0.84 -1.59
CA HIS A 203 -13.54 -2.21 -1.51
C HIS A 203 -14.13 -2.96 -0.31
N THR A 204 -14.13 -2.34 0.87
CA THR A 204 -14.72 -2.91 2.10
C THR A 204 -16.24 -3.04 1.99
N SER A 205 -16.92 -2.04 1.42
CA SER A 205 -18.38 -2.06 1.19
C SER A 205 -18.84 -3.06 0.16
N SER A 206 -17.93 -3.66 -0.60
CA SER A 206 -18.22 -4.74 -1.55
C SER A 206 -17.66 -6.08 -1.08
N ALA A 207 -17.33 -6.23 0.21
CA ALA A 207 -16.87 -7.46 0.83
C ALA A 207 -17.95 -8.15 1.67
N ILE A 208 -17.79 -9.44 1.94
CA ILE A 208 -18.57 -10.17 2.96
C ILE A 208 -18.03 -9.77 4.34
N THR A 209 -18.64 -8.77 5.00
CA THR A 209 -18.13 -8.22 6.26
C THR A 209 -19.17 -7.50 7.10
N ASN A 210 -19.01 -7.56 8.43
CA ASN A 210 -19.78 -6.73 9.37
C ASN A 210 -19.28 -5.28 9.47
N ASP A 211 -18.17 -4.93 8.84
CA ASP A 211 -17.59 -3.58 8.87
C ASP A 211 -18.54 -2.54 8.30
N SER A 212 -19.08 -2.79 7.11
CA SER A 212 -19.95 -1.82 6.42
C SER A 212 -21.19 -1.50 7.23
N LEU A 213 -21.85 -2.52 7.81
CA LEU A 213 -22.99 -2.34 8.70
C LEU A 213 -22.60 -1.57 9.97
N SER A 214 -21.39 -1.79 10.48
CA SER A 214 -20.89 -1.07 11.65
C SER A 214 -20.79 0.44 11.38
N VAL A 215 -20.30 0.82 10.20
CA VAL A 215 -20.21 2.24 9.79
C VAL A 215 -21.60 2.86 9.67
N THR A 216 -22.55 2.15 9.07
CA THR A 216 -23.94 2.65 8.90
C THR A 216 -24.60 2.91 10.24
N LEU A 217 -24.47 1.99 11.19
CA LEU A 217 -25.06 2.10 12.52
C LEU A 217 -24.37 3.21 13.34
N ALA A 218 -23.05 3.38 13.21
CA ALA A 218 -22.35 4.53 13.77
C ALA A 218 -22.87 5.86 13.19
N ALA A 219 -23.05 5.95 11.86
CA ALA A 219 -23.60 7.12 11.19
C ALA A 219 -25.02 7.45 11.70
N ALA A 220 -25.87 6.43 11.85
CA ALA A 220 -27.23 6.57 12.36
C ALA A 220 -27.24 7.06 13.81
N ALA A 221 -26.41 6.50 14.67
CA ALA A 221 -26.30 6.92 16.07
C ALA A 221 -25.81 8.38 16.17
N LEU A 222 -24.77 8.75 15.42
CA LEU A 222 -24.25 10.12 15.39
C LEU A 222 -25.30 11.12 14.88
N LEU A 223 -26.08 10.74 13.85
CA LEU A 223 -27.19 11.56 13.35
C LEU A 223 -28.27 11.77 14.42
N ILE A 224 -28.66 10.72 15.14
CA ILE A 224 -29.66 10.83 16.22
C ILE A 224 -29.13 11.68 17.38
N LEU A 225 -27.89 11.48 17.80
CA LEU A 225 -27.24 12.30 18.84
C LEU A 225 -27.16 13.77 18.42
N ALA A 226 -26.80 14.03 17.16
CA ALA A 226 -26.79 15.39 16.61
C ALA A 226 -28.20 15.99 16.54
N LEU A 227 -29.23 15.19 16.21
CA LEU A 227 -30.63 15.63 16.24
C LEU A 227 -31.08 15.99 17.66
N MET A 228 -30.69 15.20 18.67
CA MET A 228 -30.98 15.50 20.07
C MET A 228 -30.31 16.81 20.51
N ILE A 229 -29.06 17.07 20.12
CA ILE A 229 -28.39 18.35 20.38
C ILE A 229 -29.11 19.51 19.67
N LYS A 230 -29.49 19.30 18.40
CA LYS A 230 -30.01 20.37 17.53
C LYS A 230 -31.45 20.73 17.85
N LYS A 231 -32.31 19.73 18.04
CA LYS A 231 -33.77 19.87 18.19
C LYS A 231 -34.26 19.65 19.63
N GLY A 232 -33.38 19.21 20.53
CA GLY A 232 -33.73 18.78 21.90
C GLY A 232 -34.06 17.30 21.96
N ASN A 233 -33.89 16.69 23.14
CA ASN A 233 -34.22 15.27 23.31
C ASN A 233 -35.74 15.03 23.24
N SER A 234 -36.15 13.80 22.94
CA SER A 234 -37.54 13.35 22.99
C SER A 234 -37.60 11.82 23.18
N THR A 235 -38.72 11.31 23.68
CA THR A 235 -38.97 9.85 23.78
C THR A 235 -38.77 9.14 22.45
N ARG A 236 -39.12 9.79 21.33
CA ARG A 236 -38.92 9.26 19.98
C ARG A 236 -37.44 9.07 19.66
N TYR A 237 -36.59 10.07 19.96
CA TYR A 237 -35.15 9.94 19.76
C TYR A 237 -34.52 8.94 20.72
N ALA A 238 -35.01 8.85 21.96
CA ALA A 238 -34.59 7.82 22.91
C ALA A 238 -34.88 6.40 22.39
N ILE A 239 -36.07 6.16 21.81
CA ILE A 239 -36.41 4.88 21.17
C ILE A 239 -35.48 4.60 19.99
N TYR A 240 -35.34 5.55 19.06
CA TYR A 240 -34.48 5.37 17.89
C TYR A 240 -33.03 5.10 18.26
N LEU A 241 -32.49 5.84 19.22
CA LEU A 241 -31.13 5.64 19.68
C LEU A 241 -30.96 4.30 20.39
N GLY A 242 -31.91 3.90 21.25
CA GLY A 242 -31.88 2.60 21.91
C GLY A 242 -31.90 1.42 20.93
N LEU A 243 -32.75 1.49 19.90
CA LEU A 243 -32.79 0.49 18.83
C LEU A 243 -31.45 0.44 18.05
N ILE A 244 -30.93 1.60 17.63
CA ILE A 244 -29.66 1.66 16.89
C ILE A 244 -28.48 1.18 17.74
N LEU A 245 -28.41 1.54 19.04
CA LEU A 245 -27.37 1.06 19.94
C LEU A 245 -27.46 -0.44 20.19
N GLY A 246 -28.67 -1.01 20.26
CA GLY A 246 -28.88 -2.46 20.35
C GLY A 246 -28.37 -3.19 19.10
N LEU A 247 -28.73 -2.71 17.91
CA LEU A 247 -28.23 -3.26 16.65
C LEU A 247 -26.71 -3.09 16.51
N ALA A 248 -26.17 -1.94 16.94
CA ALA A 248 -24.74 -1.64 16.92
C ALA A 248 -23.95 -2.61 17.81
N ALA A 249 -24.45 -2.85 19.03
CA ALA A 249 -23.88 -3.83 19.96
C ALA A 249 -23.91 -5.26 19.40
N LEU A 250 -24.95 -5.62 18.63
CA LEU A 250 -25.03 -6.89 17.90
C LEU A 250 -24.24 -6.92 16.59
N THR A 251 -23.55 -5.84 16.20
CA THR A 251 -22.74 -5.80 14.98
C THR A 251 -21.25 -5.83 15.25
N LYS A 252 -20.76 -4.96 16.15
CA LYS A 252 -19.33 -4.87 16.46
C LYS A 252 -19.07 -4.23 17.83
N LEU A 253 -18.12 -4.80 18.58
CA LEU A 253 -17.78 -4.33 19.93
C LEU A 253 -17.27 -2.88 19.95
N SER A 254 -16.61 -2.41 18.88
CA SER A 254 -16.14 -1.03 18.76
C SER A 254 -17.29 0.00 18.80
N LEU A 255 -18.53 -0.41 18.54
CA LEU A 255 -19.67 0.49 18.62
C LEU A 255 -20.20 0.69 20.05
N LEU A 256 -19.77 -0.12 21.02
CA LEU A 256 -20.05 0.13 22.45
C LEU A 256 -19.42 1.45 22.94
N TYR A 257 -18.42 1.98 22.22
CA TYR A 257 -17.86 3.30 22.48
C TYR A 257 -18.81 4.47 22.14
N LEU A 258 -20.01 4.21 21.59
CA LEU A 258 -21.08 5.22 21.47
C LEU A 258 -21.79 5.50 22.80
N LEU A 259 -21.66 4.63 23.82
CA LEU A 259 -22.34 4.81 25.11
C LEU A 259 -21.82 6.04 25.88
N PRO A 260 -20.49 6.30 25.98
CA PRO A 260 -19.99 7.54 26.57
C PRO A 260 -20.51 8.80 25.88
N LEU A 261 -20.57 8.81 24.54
CA LEU A 261 -21.11 9.92 23.76
C LEU A 261 -22.60 10.13 24.04
N THR A 262 -23.36 9.05 24.13
CA THR A 262 -24.77 9.08 24.52
C THR A 262 -24.96 9.69 25.91
N GLY A 263 -24.14 9.27 26.87
CA GLY A 263 -24.13 9.84 28.22
C GLY A 263 -23.87 11.34 28.22
N LEU A 264 -22.88 11.82 27.45
CA LEU A 264 -22.58 13.25 27.32
C LEU A 264 -23.75 14.05 26.74
N VAL A 265 -24.45 13.52 25.74
CA VAL A 265 -25.63 14.19 25.16
C VAL A 265 -26.80 14.23 26.16
N LEU A 266 -27.01 13.16 26.93
CA LEU A 266 -28.03 13.15 27.99
C LEU A 266 -27.70 14.14 29.12
N LEU A 267 -26.42 14.26 29.51
CA LEU A 267 -25.96 15.25 30.49
C LEU A 267 -26.13 16.69 29.96
N PHE A 268 -25.83 16.91 28.68
CA PHE A 268 -26.08 18.19 28.02
C PHE A 268 -27.58 18.53 28.04
N ASP A 269 -28.45 17.58 27.71
CA ASP A 269 -29.91 17.75 27.75
C ASP A 269 -30.41 18.07 29.18
N LEU A 270 -29.90 17.35 30.18
CA LEU A 270 -30.19 17.59 31.60
C LEU A 270 -29.79 19.02 32.03
N SER A 271 -28.62 19.50 31.59
CA SER A 271 -28.15 20.86 31.90
C SER A 271 -29.06 21.96 31.34
N ARG A 272 -29.76 21.66 30.24
CA ARG A 272 -30.67 22.57 29.52
C ARG A 272 -32.08 22.56 30.09
N HIS A 273 -32.67 21.38 30.25
CA HIS A 273 -34.07 21.24 30.63
C HIS A 273 -34.27 21.10 32.16
N ARG A 274 -33.19 20.87 32.92
CA ARG A 274 -33.18 20.82 34.39
C ARG A 274 -34.17 19.80 34.99
N SER A 275 -34.54 18.76 34.24
CA SER A 275 -35.48 17.70 34.68
C SER A 275 -34.80 16.34 34.76
N LEU A 276 -34.35 15.97 35.96
CA LEU A 276 -33.69 14.69 36.20
C LEU A 276 -34.60 13.49 35.86
N ARG A 277 -35.88 13.56 36.24
CA ARG A 277 -36.85 12.50 35.97
C ARG A 277 -36.95 12.19 34.48
N ARG A 278 -37.02 13.22 33.65
CA ARG A 278 -37.14 13.06 32.20
C ARG A 278 -35.88 12.40 31.62
N SER A 279 -34.70 12.91 31.96
CA SER A 279 -33.44 12.33 31.47
C SER A 279 -33.24 10.88 31.93
N LEU A 280 -33.68 10.53 33.14
CA LEU A 280 -33.68 9.14 33.62
C LEU A 280 -34.62 8.23 32.84
N VAL A 281 -35.82 8.70 32.48
CA VAL A 281 -36.77 7.93 31.65
C VAL A 281 -36.20 7.73 30.24
N GLU A 282 -35.65 8.77 29.62
CA GLU A 282 -35.03 8.67 28.30
C GLU A 282 -33.81 7.73 28.32
N ALA A 283 -32.97 7.80 29.36
CA ALA A 283 -31.87 6.86 29.57
C ALA A 283 -32.37 5.42 29.74
N ALA A 284 -33.40 5.20 30.56
CA ALA A 284 -33.98 3.88 30.77
C ALA A 284 -34.55 3.28 29.48
N ILE A 285 -35.16 4.10 28.62
CA ILE A 285 -35.63 3.67 27.29
C ILE A 285 -34.45 3.27 26.41
N ILE A 286 -33.42 4.12 26.32
CA ILE A 286 -32.24 3.87 25.46
C ILE A 286 -31.55 2.57 25.87
N PHE A 287 -31.15 2.47 27.13
CA PHE A 287 -30.39 1.31 27.61
C PHE A 287 -31.27 0.07 27.76
N GLY A 288 -32.55 0.22 28.10
CA GLY A 288 -33.51 -0.87 28.16
C GLY A 288 -33.72 -1.53 26.79
N LEU A 289 -33.90 -0.73 25.72
CA LEU A 289 -34.02 -1.26 24.35
C LEU A 289 -32.72 -1.88 23.84
N MET A 290 -31.57 -1.27 24.15
CA MET A 290 -30.27 -1.84 23.82
C MET A 290 -30.10 -3.22 24.46
N LEU A 291 -30.38 -3.35 25.76
CA LEU A 291 -30.31 -4.62 26.49
C LEU A 291 -31.33 -5.65 25.99
N LEU A 292 -32.55 -5.21 25.65
CA LEU A 292 -33.57 -6.09 25.09
C LEU A 292 -33.13 -6.72 23.77
N LEU A 293 -32.51 -5.93 22.90
CA LEU A 293 -32.05 -6.41 21.59
C LEU A 293 -30.76 -7.24 21.69
N ALA A 294 -29.75 -6.75 22.42
CA ALA A 294 -28.40 -7.30 22.37
C ALA A 294 -28.03 -8.17 23.58
N GLY A 295 -28.73 -8.03 24.71
CA GLY A 295 -28.34 -8.62 25.99
C GLY A 295 -28.26 -10.14 25.97
N TRP A 296 -29.08 -10.81 25.16
CA TRP A 296 -29.06 -12.27 25.01
C TRP A 296 -27.71 -12.78 24.48
N TRP A 297 -27.06 -12.04 23.58
CA TRP A 297 -25.80 -12.47 22.98
C TRP A 297 -24.64 -12.36 23.97
N TYR A 298 -24.57 -11.26 24.73
CA TYR A 298 -23.61 -11.10 25.83
C TYR A 298 -23.82 -12.13 26.93
N TRP A 299 -25.08 -12.44 27.26
CA TRP A 299 -25.41 -13.49 28.21
C TRP A 299 -24.95 -14.87 27.71
N ARG A 300 -25.23 -15.20 26.44
CA ARG A 300 -24.72 -16.43 25.81
C ARG A 300 -23.20 -16.51 25.91
N ASN A 301 -22.48 -15.44 25.59
CA ASN A 301 -21.02 -15.45 25.61
C ASN A 301 -20.45 -15.65 27.00
N TRP A 302 -21.10 -15.13 28.05
CA TRP A 302 -20.74 -15.48 29.42
C TRP A 302 -20.91 -16.99 29.64
N GLN A 303 -22.05 -17.58 29.27
CA GLN A 303 -22.27 -19.02 29.46
C GLN A 303 -21.28 -19.90 28.68
N VAL A 304 -20.95 -19.52 27.44
CA VAL A 304 -20.10 -20.32 26.54
C VAL A 304 -18.61 -20.11 26.80
N TYR A 305 -18.18 -18.87 27.03
CA TYR A 305 -16.76 -18.48 27.07
C TYR A 305 -16.29 -18.01 28.45
N GLY A 306 -17.19 -17.77 29.41
CA GLY A 306 -16.85 -17.08 30.65
C GLY A 306 -16.44 -15.62 30.45
N ASP A 307 -16.75 -15.04 29.29
CA ASP A 307 -16.40 -13.69 28.87
C ASP A 307 -17.57 -13.09 28.09
N VAL A 308 -18.19 -12.03 28.63
CA VAL A 308 -19.33 -11.34 28.02
C VAL A 308 -19.08 -10.88 26.58
N THR A 309 -17.83 -10.53 26.25
CA THR A 309 -17.47 -10.02 24.91
C THR A 309 -16.94 -11.09 23.96
N ALA A 310 -16.66 -12.31 24.48
CA ALA A 310 -15.91 -13.35 23.78
C ALA A 310 -14.50 -12.92 23.30
N LEU A 311 -13.96 -11.80 23.79
CA LEU A 311 -12.67 -11.25 23.37
C LEU A 311 -11.51 -12.18 23.73
N LYS A 312 -11.56 -12.85 24.88
CA LYS A 312 -10.54 -13.84 25.25
C LYS A 312 -10.51 -14.99 24.25
N ALA A 313 -11.67 -15.53 23.86
CA ALA A 313 -11.75 -16.59 22.86
C ALA A 313 -11.22 -16.12 21.49
N HIS A 314 -11.57 -14.89 21.09
CA HIS A 314 -11.07 -14.26 19.87
C HIS A 314 -9.53 -14.17 19.84
N LEU A 315 -8.93 -13.71 20.94
CA LEU A 315 -7.48 -13.56 21.05
C LEU A 315 -6.76 -14.90 21.17
N LEU A 316 -7.32 -15.87 21.91
CA LEU A 316 -6.71 -17.19 22.08
C LEU A 316 -6.52 -17.91 20.75
N TYR A 317 -7.46 -17.77 19.81
CA TYR A 317 -7.27 -18.33 18.47
C TYR A 317 -6.07 -17.70 17.76
N ARG A 318 -5.84 -16.39 17.93
CA ARG A 318 -4.70 -15.68 17.35
C ARG A 318 -3.36 -15.93 18.07
N GLY A 319 -3.30 -16.90 18.98
CA GLY A 319 -2.11 -17.20 19.79
C GLY A 319 -2.01 -16.38 21.08
N GLY A 320 -3.10 -15.70 21.46
CA GLY A 320 -3.18 -14.82 22.63
C GLY A 320 -2.85 -13.36 22.32
N PRO A 321 -2.91 -12.47 23.33
CA PRO A 321 -2.44 -11.10 23.20
C PRO A 321 -0.94 -11.07 22.88
N LEU A 322 -0.51 -10.06 22.11
CA LEU A 322 0.92 -9.81 21.88
C LEU A 322 1.71 -9.77 23.20
N ASN A 323 2.80 -10.53 23.24
CA ASN A 323 3.69 -10.61 24.39
C ASN A 323 5.16 -10.60 23.94
N PRO A 324 5.94 -9.53 24.23
CA PRO A 324 5.53 -8.31 24.94
C PRO A 324 4.57 -7.43 24.11
N GLN A 325 3.77 -6.60 24.79
CA GLN A 325 2.92 -5.61 24.11
C GLN A 325 3.79 -4.44 23.61
N PRO A 326 3.64 -3.99 22.36
CA PRO A 326 4.39 -2.87 21.84
C PRO A 326 4.00 -1.56 22.55
N SER A 327 5.00 -0.72 22.81
CA SER A 327 4.80 0.64 23.31
C SER A 327 4.14 1.53 22.25
N LEU A 328 3.54 2.65 22.68
CA LEU A 328 2.95 3.62 21.74
C LEU A 328 4.01 4.20 20.77
N ALA A 329 5.26 4.37 21.22
CA ALA A 329 6.34 4.82 20.36
C ALA A 329 6.70 3.80 19.28
N GLN A 330 6.72 2.50 19.62
CA GLN A 330 6.95 1.43 18.65
C GLN A 330 5.83 1.37 17.61
N ILE A 331 4.57 1.41 18.04
CA ILE A 331 3.41 1.48 17.13
C ILE A 331 3.52 2.70 16.21
N TRP A 332 3.87 3.86 16.78
CA TRP A 332 4.03 5.09 16.01
C TRP A 332 5.08 4.96 14.89
N GLN A 333 6.20 4.29 15.17
CA GLN A 333 7.31 4.12 14.23
C GLN A 333 7.07 3.02 13.18
N THR A 334 6.32 1.97 13.52
CA THR A 334 6.25 0.75 12.70
C THR A 334 4.90 0.55 12.00
N GLU A 335 3.79 0.94 12.64
CA GLU A 335 2.44 0.54 12.19
C GLU A 335 1.64 1.66 11.53
N LEU A 336 1.95 2.93 11.82
CA LEU A 336 1.14 4.06 11.32
C LEU A 336 1.18 4.22 9.81
N THR A 337 2.32 3.90 9.20
CA THR A 337 2.44 3.91 7.73
C THR A 337 1.46 2.90 7.12
N GLY A 338 1.44 1.66 7.62
CA GLY A 338 0.51 0.62 7.15
C GLY A 338 -0.95 1.01 7.36
N LEU A 339 -1.27 1.59 8.53
CA LEU A 339 -2.60 2.10 8.85
C LEU A 339 -3.05 3.21 7.88
N GLU A 340 -2.16 4.13 7.51
CA GLU A 340 -2.48 5.21 6.57
C GLU A 340 -2.66 4.69 5.14
N LEU A 341 -1.75 3.84 4.66
CA LEU A 341 -1.86 3.23 3.33
C LEU A 341 -3.19 2.47 3.20
N SER A 342 -3.50 1.65 4.20
CA SER A 342 -4.73 0.84 4.25
C SER A 342 -5.99 1.60 4.67
N PHE A 343 -5.90 2.88 5.01
CA PHE A 343 -7.08 3.74 5.14
C PHE A 343 -7.59 4.18 3.77
N TRP A 344 -6.67 4.46 2.84
CA TRP A 344 -6.96 5.02 1.53
C TRP A 344 -7.11 3.95 0.43
N ALA A 345 -6.10 3.10 0.29
CA ALA A 345 -6.04 2.05 -0.72
C ALA A 345 -4.89 1.09 -0.40
N ALA A 346 -5.19 -0.02 0.26
CA ALA A 346 -4.29 -1.18 0.33
C ALA A 346 -5.18 -2.43 0.22
N PHE A 347 -5.32 -2.92 -1.01
CA PHE A 347 -6.28 -3.98 -1.34
C PHE A 347 -5.68 -5.38 -1.14
N GLY A 348 -6.53 -6.41 -1.29
CA GLY A 348 -6.19 -7.76 -0.86
C GLY A 348 -6.02 -7.79 0.66
N ALA A 349 -4.98 -8.46 1.17
CA ALA A 349 -4.50 -8.28 2.53
C ALA A 349 -3.36 -7.24 2.61
N GLY A 350 -3.48 -6.14 1.88
CA GLY A 350 -2.64 -4.94 2.04
C GLY A 350 -1.42 -4.89 1.10
N GLN A 351 -1.24 -5.92 0.26
CA GLN A 351 -0.14 -6.04 -0.69
C GLN A 351 -0.37 -5.26 -2.00
N ILE A 352 -1.64 -5.01 -2.36
CA ILE A 352 -1.99 -4.28 -3.59
C ILE A 352 -2.07 -2.79 -3.27
N LEU A 353 -0.95 -2.09 -3.46
CA LEU A 353 -0.79 -0.67 -3.20
C LEU A 353 -0.87 0.16 -4.50
N TRP A 354 -1.23 1.43 -4.35
CA TRP A 354 -1.03 2.45 -5.39
C TRP A 354 0.44 2.82 -5.57
N GLU A 355 0.72 3.62 -6.59
CA GLU A 355 2.03 4.21 -6.76
C GLU A 355 2.37 5.16 -5.59
N PRO A 356 3.63 5.19 -5.12
CA PRO A 356 4.04 5.97 -3.95
C PRO A 356 3.65 7.46 -3.99
N TRP A 357 3.71 8.10 -5.16
CA TRP A 357 3.40 9.52 -5.32
C TRP A 357 1.94 9.86 -5.01
N LEU A 358 1.00 8.92 -5.21
CA LEU A 358 -0.40 9.12 -4.84
C LEU A 358 -0.57 9.26 -3.33
N TYR A 359 0.14 8.45 -2.55
CA TYR A 359 0.15 8.57 -1.09
C TYR A 359 0.86 9.85 -0.64
N THR A 360 1.90 10.31 -1.35
CA THR A 360 2.52 11.62 -1.09
C THR A 360 1.52 12.77 -1.25
N LEU A 361 0.66 12.73 -2.28
CA LEU A 361 -0.40 13.72 -2.45
C LEU A 361 -1.45 13.65 -1.33
N LEU A 362 -1.85 12.45 -0.93
CA LEU A 362 -2.79 12.24 0.19
C LEU A 362 -2.20 12.73 1.53
N ASN A 363 -0.90 12.56 1.75
CA ASN A 363 -0.18 13.15 2.87
C ASN A 363 -0.29 14.68 2.86
N GLY A 364 -0.07 15.32 1.72
CA GLY A 364 -0.29 16.76 1.54
C GLY A 364 -1.74 17.18 1.87
N PHE A 365 -2.72 16.41 1.39
CA PHE A 365 -4.13 16.63 1.71
C PHE A 365 -4.43 16.50 3.21
N LYS A 366 -3.88 15.50 3.90
CA LYS A 366 -4.00 15.33 5.36
C LYS A 366 -3.50 16.57 6.12
N TYR A 367 -2.34 17.13 5.74
CA TYR A 367 -1.83 18.35 6.37
C TYR A 367 -2.72 19.57 6.11
N LEU A 368 -3.26 19.71 4.89
CA LEU A 368 -4.22 20.76 4.55
C LEU A 368 -5.48 20.65 5.43
N VAL A 369 -6.00 19.45 5.61
CA VAL A 369 -7.15 19.19 6.48
C VAL A 369 -6.82 19.52 7.94
N GLY A 370 -5.64 19.13 8.43
CA GLY A 370 -5.18 19.49 9.77
C GLY A 370 -5.14 21.00 10.00
N LEU A 371 -4.54 21.75 9.06
CA LEU A 371 -4.46 23.20 9.13
C LEU A 371 -5.86 23.85 9.14
N GLY A 372 -6.77 23.40 8.28
CA GLY A 372 -8.13 23.93 8.24
C GLY A 372 -8.92 23.64 9.52
N LEU A 373 -8.73 22.48 10.15
CA LEU A 373 -9.33 22.18 11.46
C LEU A 373 -8.81 23.14 12.54
N VAL A 374 -7.49 23.36 12.60
CA VAL A 374 -6.89 24.31 13.56
C VAL A 374 -7.45 25.72 13.37
N ILE A 375 -7.54 26.21 12.14
CA ILE A 375 -8.12 27.52 11.82
C ILE A 375 -9.60 27.56 12.26
N GLY A 376 -10.37 26.52 11.95
CA GLY A 376 -11.79 26.43 12.27
C GLY A 376 -12.06 26.48 13.77
N PHE A 377 -11.32 25.67 14.55
CA PHE A 377 -11.44 25.66 16.01
C PHE A 377 -10.92 26.95 16.64
N TRP A 378 -9.80 27.51 16.17
CA TRP A 378 -9.28 28.78 16.67
C TRP A 378 -10.31 29.91 16.48
N ARG A 379 -10.96 30.00 15.32
CA ARG A 379 -12.05 30.95 15.06
C ARG A 379 -13.26 30.70 15.95
N ALA A 380 -13.67 29.43 16.09
CA ALA A 380 -14.80 29.06 16.93
C ALA A 380 -14.59 29.48 18.39
N VAL A 381 -13.35 29.42 18.89
CA VAL A 381 -12.98 29.87 20.25
C VAL A 381 -12.88 31.38 20.32
N LYS A 382 -12.15 32.03 19.40
CA LYS A 382 -11.91 33.48 19.39
C LYS A 382 -13.21 34.27 19.26
N ASP A 383 -14.06 33.84 18.34
CA ASP A 383 -15.29 34.53 17.96
C ASP A 383 -16.53 33.84 18.56
N TRP A 384 -16.38 33.02 19.62
CA TRP A 384 -17.46 32.25 20.25
C TRP A 384 -18.74 33.06 20.50
N LYS A 385 -18.62 34.34 20.88
CA LYS A 385 -19.76 35.24 21.14
C LYS A 385 -20.50 35.70 19.87
N SER A 386 -19.85 35.66 18.71
CA SER A 386 -20.46 36.02 17.41
C SER A 386 -20.89 34.80 16.60
N VAL A 387 -20.64 33.58 17.10
CA VAL A 387 -21.09 32.34 16.45
C VAL A 387 -22.61 32.34 16.41
N SER A 388 -23.15 32.38 15.19
CA SER A 388 -24.60 32.42 14.93
C SER A 388 -25.36 31.20 15.46
N ASP A 389 -24.66 30.08 15.71
CA ASP A 389 -25.25 28.82 16.14
C ASP A 389 -24.26 27.92 16.91
N PRO A 390 -24.24 28.00 18.25
CA PRO A 390 -23.33 27.23 19.10
C PRO A 390 -23.63 25.72 19.11
N ARG A 391 -24.83 25.28 18.71
CA ARG A 391 -25.18 23.84 18.68
C ARG A 391 -24.37 23.11 17.61
N SER A 392 -24.08 23.78 16.51
CA SER A 392 -23.32 23.21 15.41
C SER A 392 -21.85 22.98 15.78
N LEU A 393 -21.27 23.87 16.60
CA LEU A 393 -19.95 23.63 17.20
C LEU A 393 -19.95 22.46 18.17
N LEU A 394 -21.01 22.29 18.96
CA LEU A 394 -21.13 21.13 19.85
C LEU A 394 -21.22 19.83 19.06
N ILE A 395 -21.96 19.81 17.94
CA ILE A 395 -22.02 18.66 17.04
C ILE A 395 -20.64 18.37 16.44
N LEU A 396 -19.92 19.38 15.93
CA LEU A 396 -18.56 19.21 15.41
C LEU A 396 -17.59 18.68 16.49
N GLY A 397 -17.70 19.18 17.73
CA GLY A 397 -16.94 18.68 18.87
C GLY A 397 -17.27 17.22 19.20
N LEU A 398 -18.55 16.83 19.15
CA LEU A 398 -19.00 15.45 19.32
C LEU A 398 -18.44 14.53 18.23
N LEU A 399 -18.45 14.97 16.96
CA LEU A 399 -17.87 14.22 15.84
C LEU A 399 -16.34 14.07 15.99
N ALA A 400 -15.65 15.12 16.42
CA ALA A 400 -14.21 15.07 16.68
C ALA A 400 -13.87 14.12 17.83
N LEU A 401 -14.66 14.16 18.91
CA LEU A 401 -14.54 13.25 20.04
C LEU A 401 -14.77 11.79 19.63
N TRP A 402 -15.75 11.51 18.78
CA TRP A 402 -15.97 10.16 18.24
C TRP A 402 -14.75 9.65 17.44
N GLY A 403 -14.21 10.49 16.56
CA GLY A 403 -12.99 10.16 15.82
C GLY A 403 -11.81 9.85 16.75
N LEU A 404 -11.62 10.66 17.80
CA LEU A 404 -10.58 10.44 18.81
C LEU A 404 -10.79 9.14 19.58
N ILE A 405 -12.01 8.84 20.02
CA ILE A 405 -12.33 7.61 20.75
C ILE A 405 -12.01 6.38 19.90
N ILE A 406 -12.42 6.36 18.64
CA ILE A 406 -12.12 5.25 17.72
C ILE A 406 -10.62 5.12 17.46
N PHE A 407 -9.92 6.24 17.29
CA PHE A 407 -8.45 6.22 17.12
C PHE A 407 -7.74 5.65 18.35
N VAL A 408 -8.11 6.08 19.56
CA VAL A 408 -7.55 5.56 20.82
C VAL A 408 -7.88 4.07 21.01
N ALA A 409 -9.10 3.66 20.67
CA ALA A 409 -9.48 2.25 20.69
C ALA A 409 -8.63 1.41 19.73
N LEU A 410 -8.33 1.93 18.54
CA LEU A 410 -7.44 1.26 17.57
C LEU A 410 -5.99 1.19 18.06
N LEU A 411 -5.46 2.26 18.66
CA LEU A 411 -4.13 2.21 19.30
C LEU A 411 -4.07 1.10 20.36
N ARG A 412 -5.13 0.99 21.19
CA ARG A 412 -5.22 -0.09 22.18
C ARG A 412 -5.32 -1.47 21.53
N TRP A 413 -6.04 -1.60 20.42
CA TRP A 413 -6.15 -2.83 19.65
C TRP A 413 -4.78 -3.28 19.09
N MET A 414 -4.01 -2.36 18.52
CA MET A 414 -2.66 -2.63 17.99
C MET A 414 -1.65 -3.03 19.09
N GLN A 415 -1.89 -2.68 20.35
CA GLN A 415 -1.08 -3.17 21.46
C GLN A 415 -1.32 -4.65 21.81
N ILE A 416 -2.48 -5.19 21.45
CA ILE A 416 -2.87 -6.56 21.83
C ILE A 416 -2.95 -7.51 20.63
N THR A 417 -3.03 -7.00 19.40
CA THR A 417 -3.03 -7.80 18.17
C THR A 417 -2.28 -7.09 17.04
N PRO A 418 -1.59 -7.82 16.16
CA PRO A 418 -0.96 -7.27 14.96
C PRO A 418 -2.04 -6.93 13.92
N ALA A 419 -2.70 -5.78 14.07
CA ALA A 419 -3.85 -5.38 13.25
C ALA A 419 -3.85 -3.86 12.96
N SER A 420 -2.88 -3.41 12.17
CA SER A 420 -2.70 -2.01 11.75
C SER A 420 -3.52 -1.65 10.51
N TRP A 421 -4.82 -1.94 10.56
CA TRP A 421 -5.73 -1.76 9.43
C TRP A 421 -6.50 -0.46 9.49
N GLY A 422 -6.34 0.40 8.49
CA GLY A 422 -7.04 1.69 8.36
C GLY A 422 -8.56 1.56 8.31
N ARG A 423 -9.11 0.45 7.76
CA ARG A 423 -10.56 0.16 7.77
C ARG A 423 -11.16 0.12 9.17
N LEU A 424 -10.37 -0.14 10.21
CA LEU A 424 -10.85 -0.14 11.60
C LEU A 424 -11.20 1.27 12.11
N LEU A 425 -10.78 2.33 11.42
CA LEU A 425 -11.21 3.70 11.68
C LEU A 425 -12.56 4.03 11.04
N TYR A 426 -13.09 3.18 10.15
CA TYR A 426 -14.29 3.51 9.40
C TYR A 426 -15.58 3.71 10.22
N PRO A 427 -15.77 3.16 11.43
CA PRO A 427 -16.88 3.58 12.28
C PRO A 427 -16.89 5.11 12.54
N ALA A 428 -15.75 5.78 12.45
CA ALA A 428 -15.63 7.24 12.52
C ALA A 428 -15.73 7.95 11.16
N LEU A 429 -15.82 7.23 10.05
CA LEU A 429 -15.77 7.79 8.70
C LEU A 429 -16.81 8.89 8.42
N PRO A 430 -18.10 8.75 8.84
CA PRO A 430 -19.08 9.83 8.69
C PRO A 430 -18.67 11.12 9.42
N ALA A 431 -18.13 10.98 10.63
CA ALA A 431 -17.65 12.09 11.44
C ALA A 431 -16.43 12.76 10.78
N LEU A 432 -15.46 11.94 10.36
CA LEU A 432 -14.26 12.41 9.65
C LEU A 432 -14.62 13.11 8.34
N GLY A 433 -15.58 12.59 7.56
CA GLY A 433 -16.05 13.22 6.32
C GLY A 433 -16.65 14.61 6.54
N VAL A 434 -17.49 14.77 7.56
CA VAL A 434 -18.07 16.06 7.94
C VAL A 434 -17.00 17.04 8.44
N LEU A 435 -16.06 16.58 9.26
CA LEU A 435 -14.96 17.41 9.79
C LEU A 435 -14.00 17.84 8.67
N THR A 436 -13.67 16.94 7.75
CA THR A 436 -12.85 17.23 6.57
C THR A 436 -13.52 18.27 5.68
N ALA A 437 -14.81 18.11 5.37
CA ALA A 437 -15.56 19.12 4.63
C ALA A 437 -15.56 20.47 5.36
N TRP A 438 -15.69 20.48 6.69
CA TRP A 438 -15.68 21.71 7.49
C TRP A 438 -14.31 22.38 7.53
N SER A 439 -13.25 21.59 7.57
CA SER A 439 -11.87 22.05 7.45
C SER A 439 -11.62 22.75 6.11
N LEU A 440 -11.98 22.10 5.00
CA LEU A 440 -11.85 22.69 3.67
C LEU A 440 -12.67 23.98 3.53
N TRP A 441 -13.82 24.04 4.19
CA TRP A 441 -14.66 25.24 4.24
C TRP A 441 -13.96 26.44 4.90
N GLN A 442 -13.01 26.24 5.82
CA GLN A 442 -12.31 27.34 6.51
C GLN A 442 -11.46 28.18 5.56
N PHE A 443 -10.88 27.57 4.53
CA PHE A 443 -10.09 28.27 3.53
C PHE A 443 -10.97 29.16 2.65
N THR A 444 -12.24 28.78 2.42
CA THR A 444 -13.21 29.59 1.66
C THR A 444 -13.61 30.89 2.37
N THR A 445 -13.59 30.89 3.71
CA THR A 445 -13.92 32.06 4.52
C THR A 445 -12.68 32.91 4.86
N PHE A 446 -11.48 32.31 4.86
CA PHE A 446 -10.21 33.01 5.11
C PHE A 446 -9.80 33.97 3.98
N GLY A 447 -9.99 33.59 2.71
CA GLY A 447 -9.74 34.50 1.59
C GLY A 447 -10.64 35.74 1.59
N ALA A 448 -11.89 35.60 2.03
CA ALA A 448 -12.83 36.72 2.16
C ALA A 448 -12.41 37.71 3.26
N PHE A 449 -11.99 37.18 4.43
CA PHE A 449 -11.51 37.97 5.57
C PHE A 449 -10.28 38.83 5.22
N LEU A 450 -9.29 38.25 4.53
CA LEU A 450 -8.11 39.01 4.09
C LEU A 450 -8.48 40.16 3.13
N SER A 451 -9.46 39.96 2.24
CA SER A 451 -9.93 41.01 1.32
C SER A 451 -10.77 42.12 1.98
N GLU A 452 -11.37 41.86 3.14
CA GLU A 452 -12.07 42.89 3.93
C GLU A 452 -11.09 43.67 4.81
N SER A 453 -10.06 43.03 5.35
CA SER A 453 -9.02 43.71 6.14
C SER A 453 -8.17 44.70 5.31
N SER A 454 -8.07 44.51 3.99
CA SER A 454 -7.37 45.45 3.10
C SER A 454 -8.20 46.69 2.74
N LYS A 455 -9.42 46.88 3.30
CA LYS A 455 -10.28 48.05 3.10
C LYS A 455 -10.17 49.11 4.21
N PHE A 456 -9.26 48.95 5.18
CA PHE A 456 -8.98 49.97 6.17
C PHE A 456 -8.06 51.06 5.58
N GLU A 457 -8.64 52.07 4.94
CA GLU A 457 -8.05 53.41 4.90
C GLU A 457 -8.35 54.10 6.25
N PRO A 458 -7.39 54.80 6.88
CA PRO A 458 -7.65 55.51 8.12
C PRO A 458 -8.54 56.73 7.88
N ASP A 459 -9.66 56.81 8.61
CA ASP A 459 -10.56 57.96 8.66
C ASP A 459 -9.79 59.27 8.96
N LEU A 460 -9.59 60.10 7.94
CA LEU A 460 -9.26 61.52 8.14
C LEU A 460 -10.56 62.27 8.50
N PRO A 461 -10.59 63.05 9.60
CA PRO A 461 -11.82 63.68 10.06
C PRO A 461 -12.25 64.82 9.11
N GLN A 462 -13.39 64.64 8.43
CA GLN A 462 -14.06 65.73 7.74
C GLN A 462 -14.93 66.51 8.74
N HIS A 463 -14.50 67.73 9.07
CA HIS A 463 -15.32 68.70 9.78
C HIS A 463 -16.58 69.05 8.96
N SER A 464 -17.75 68.77 9.53
CA SER A 464 -19.05 69.21 9.03
C SER A 464 -19.29 70.69 9.39
N ILE A 465 -19.32 71.58 8.40
CA ILE A 465 -19.95 72.90 8.56
C ILE A 465 -21.38 72.79 8.03
N SER A 466 -22.33 72.85 8.97
CA SER A 466 -23.77 72.96 8.78
C SER A 466 -24.14 74.25 8.03
N LYS A 467 -25.09 74.15 7.08
CA LYS A 467 -25.87 75.29 6.60
C LYS A 467 -27.36 74.96 6.64
N SER A 468 -28.04 75.58 7.60
CA SER A 468 -29.45 75.97 7.49
C SER A 468 -29.61 77.40 8.01
N ASN A 469 -30.38 78.19 7.25
CA ASN A 469 -30.93 79.52 7.56
C ASN A 469 -29.99 80.73 7.50
N PHE A 470 -30.06 81.48 6.39
CA PHE A 470 -30.16 82.94 6.44
C PHE A 470 -30.86 83.47 5.18
N ARG A 471 -31.97 84.19 5.39
CA ARG A 471 -32.58 85.12 4.44
C ARG A 471 -31.63 86.31 4.27
N GLY A 472 -31.50 86.80 3.03
CA GLY A 472 -31.25 88.22 2.78
C GLY A 472 -29.95 88.59 2.06
N VAL A 473 -30.15 89.19 0.89
CA VAL A 473 -29.36 90.28 0.28
C VAL A 473 -28.19 89.93 -0.66
N ARG A 474 -28.44 90.33 -1.91
CA ARG A 474 -27.61 90.62 -3.10
C ARG A 474 -26.11 90.92 -2.87
N HIS A 475 -25.22 90.34 -3.69
CA HIS A 475 -24.58 90.95 -4.87
C HIS A 475 -23.44 90.03 -5.41
N ALA A 476 -23.23 90.09 -6.74
CA ALA A 476 -22.27 89.36 -7.59
C ALA A 476 -20.79 89.75 -7.34
N PRO A 477 -19.76 89.30 -8.13
CA PRO A 477 -19.68 88.30 -9.21
C PRO A 477 -18.49 87.29 -9.12
N MET A 478 -18.53 86.30 -10.02
CA MET A 478 -17.48 85.41 -10.59
C MET A 478 -16.07 86.07 -10.77
N PRO A 479 -14.93 85.31 -10.80
CA PRO A 479 -14.62 84.44 -11.95
C PRO A 479 -13.82 83.14 -11.74
N ASN A 480 -14.24 82.13 -12.52
CA ASN A 480 -13.47 81.28 -13.44
C ASN A 480 -11.94 81.12 -13.24
N GLY A 481 -11.52 79.84 -13.22
CA GLY A 481 -10.15 79.43 -13.52
C GLY A 481 -9.93 77.94 -13.36
N ALA A 482 -10.34 77.15 -14.36
CA ALA A 482 -10.22 75.70 -14.40
C ALA A 482 -8.75 75.21 -14.43
N ALA A 483 -8.45 74.18 -13.63
CA ALA A 483 -7.37 73.24 -13.89
C ALA A 483 -7.93 71.81 -13.92
N ARG A 484 -7.68 71.14 -15.06
CA ARG A 484 -8.04 69.75 -15.35
C ARG A 484 -7.38 68.79 -14.35
N GLY A 485 -8.13 67.79 -13.88
CA GLY A 485 -7.60 66.68 -13.08
C GLY A 485 -8.44 65.41 -13.20
N ARG A 486 -7.99 64.50 -14.09
CA ARG A 486 -8.27 63.06 -14.22
C ARG A 486 -9.42 62.45 -13.40
N ALA A 487 -10.55 62.21 -14.07
CA ALA A 487 -11.48 61.13 -13.72
C ALA A 487 -11.13 59.89 -14.56
N GLY A 488 -10.42 58.92 -13.99
CA GLY A 488 -10.00 57.72 -14.75
C GLY A 488 -9.55 56.49 -13.94
N SER A 489 -9.35 56.59 -12.63
CA SER A 489 -8.83 55.47 -11.82
C SER A 489 -9.90 54.66 -11.05
N SER A 490 -11.07 55.23 -10.74
CA SER A 490 -12.02 54.57 -9.83
C SER A 490 -12.74 53.34 -10.39
N ASN A 491 -12.97 53.27 -11.71
CA ASN A 491 -13.68 52.14 -12.32
C ASN A 491 -12.79 50.90 -12.54
N LEU A 492 -11.48 51.08 -12.75
CA LEU A 492 -10.53 49.98 -12.92
C LEU A 492 -10.22 49.29 -11.59
N ASP A 493 -10.13 50.03 -10.48
CA ASP A 493 -9.95 49.47 -9.14
C ASP A 493 -11.19 48.71 -8.66
N LEU A 494 -12.40 49.21 -8.98
CA LEU A 494 -13.65 48.49 -8.71
C LEU A 494 -13.81 47.22 -9.55
N LEU A 495 -13.34 47.22 -10.80
CA LEU A 495 -13.34 46.04 -11.67
C LEU A 495 -12.29 45.01 -11.25
N SER A 496 -11.09 45.43 -10.84
CA SER A 496 -10.03 44.55 -10.34
C SER A 496 -10.40 43.93 -8.99
N LEU A 497 -11.03 44.68 -8.07
CA LEU A 497 -11.58 44.15 -6.81
C LEU A 497 -12.71 43.15 -7.05
N ARG A 498 -13.62 43.43 -7.99
CA ARG A 498 -14.70 42.50 -8.37
C ARG A 498 -14.17 41.26 -9.06
N PHE A 499 -13.16 41.39 -9.92
CA PHE A 499 -12.50 40.29 -10.61
C PHE A 499 -11.74 39.40 -9.60
N THR A 500 -10.93 39.98 -8.72
CA THR A 500 -10.23 39.25 -7.64
C THR A 500 -11.22 38.55 -6.70
N HIS A 501 -12.33 39.18 -6.34
CA HIS A 501 -13.37 38.57 -5.51
C HIS A 501 -14.12 37.42 -6.24
N TYR A 502 -14.34 37.54 -7.55
CA TYR A 502 -14.92 36.47 -8.38
C TYR A 502 -13.95 35.31 -8.58
N VAL A 503 -12.67 35.60 -8.88
CA VAL A 503 -11.62 34.58 -9.03
C VAL A 503 -11.41 33.86 -7.69
N LEU A 504 -11.36 34.57 -6.55
CA LEU A 504 -11.30 33.92 -5.24
C LEU A 504 -12.52 33.03 -5.00
N ARG A 505 -13.75 33.52 -5.17
CA ARG A 505 -14.96 32.70 -4.99
C ARG A 505 -15.02 31.49 -5.93
N PHE A 506 -14.56 31.66 -7.17
CA PHE A 506 -14.50 30.59 -8.16
C PHE A 506 -13.48 29.52 -7.74
N THR A 507 -12.25 29.90 -7.40
CA THR A 507 -11.21 28.98 -6.91
C THR A 507 -11.61 28.24 -5.62
N LEU A 508 -12.39 28.89 -4.75
CA LEU A 508 -12.78 28.37 -3.43
C LEU A 508 -13.92 27.32 -3.45
N LEU A 509 -14.75 27.28 -4.48
CA LEU A 509 -15.73 26.19 -4.71
C LEU A 509 -15.18 25.09 -5.62
N VAL A 510 -14.24 25.45 -6.49
CA VAL A 510 -13.60 24.53 -7.44
C VAL A 510 -12.67 23.56 -6.72
N LEU A 511 -11.85 24.00 -5.75
CA LEU A 511 -10.88 23.12 -5.09
C LEU A 511 -11.52 21.91 -4.37
N PRO A 512 -12.56 22.07 -3.51
CA PRO A 512 -13.21 20.91 -2.88
C PRO A 512 -13.90 19.99 -3.90
N ALA A 513 -14.47 20.54 -4.97
CA ALA A 513 -15.07 19.76 -6.04
C ALA A 513 -14.01 18.97 -6.84
N LEU A 514 -12.84 19.57 -7.10
CA LEU A 514 -11.70 18.90 -7.73
C LEU A 514 -11.17 17.76 -6.85
N ILE A 515 -11.10 17.94 -5.53
CA ILE A 515 -10.69 16.87 -4.60
C ILE A 515 -11.69 15.72 -4.65
N ALA A 516 -12.99 16.00 -4.58
CA ALA A 516 -14.03 14.97 -4.70
C ALA A 516 -13.97 14.25 -6.06
N LEU A 517 -13.74 14.98 -7.15
CA LEU A 517 -13.58 14.42 -8.49
C LEU A 517 -12.31 13.59 -8.64
N ALA A 518 -11.20 14.01 -8.01
CA ALA A 518 -9.95 13.26 -8.00
C ALA A 518 -10.11 11.93 -7.25
N LEU A 519 -10.76 11.95 -6.07
CA LEU A 519 -11.08 10.72 -5.34
C LEU A 519 -12.02 9.80 -6.15
N PHE A 520 -13.04 10.36 -6.82
CA PHE A 520 -13.88 9.59 -7.74
C PHE A 520 -13.07 8.95 -8.87
N GLY A 521 -12.16 9.71 -9.50
CA GLY A 521 -11.28 9.20 -10.55
C GLY A 521 -10.38 8.07 -10.05
N LEU A 522 -9.78 8.22 -8.87
CA LEU A 522 -8.97 7.18 -8.24
C LEU A 522 -9.80 5.94 -7.91
N ALA A 523 -11.01 6.10 -7.40
CA ALA A 523 -11.95 5.00 -7.15
C ALA A 523 -12.37 4.29 -8.43
N LEU A 524 -12.58 5.02 -9.53
CA LEU A 524 -12.96 4.45 -10.83
C LEU A 524 -11.80 3.69 -11.49
N ILE A 525 -10.58 4.20 -11.40
CA ILE A 525 -9.39 3.59 -12.02
C ILE A 525 -8.94 2.35 -11.24
N SER A 526 -9.16 2.32 -9.91
CA SER A 526 -8.60 1.30 -9.04
C SER A 526 -8.96 -0.14 -9.40
N PRO A 527 -10.23 -0.48 -9.70
CA PRO A 527 -10.62 -1.81 -10.16
C PRO A 527 -9.85 -2.30 -11.37
N PHE A 528 -9.60 -1.44 -12.35
CA PHE A 528 -8.96 -1.85 -13.62
C PHE A 528 -7.43 -1.86 -13.52
N ARG A 529 -6.85 -0.82 -12.91
CA ARG A 529 -5.38 -0.64 -12.88
C ARG A 529 -4.67 -1.53 -11.87
N TYR A 530 -5.28 -1.80 -10.71
CA TYR A 530 -4.61 -2.54 -9.63
C TYR A 530 -5.29 -3.87 -9.31
N LEU A 531 -6.63 -3.89 -9.18
CA LEU A 531 -7.34 -5.12 -8.79
C LEU A 531 -7.36 -6.15 -9.93
N GLN A 532 -7.86 -5.76 -11.10
CA GLN A 532 -7.87 -6.65 -12.26
C GLN A 532 -6.46 -7.08 -12.65
N ALA A 533 -5.49 -6.16 -12.64
CA ALA A 533 -4.09 -6.49 -12.94
C ALA A 533 -3.49 -7.48 -11.93
N ALA A 534 -3.89 -7.44 -10.66
CA ALA A 534 -3.40 -8.35 -9.62
C ALA A 534 -3.95 -9.78 -9.73
N TYR A 535 -5.20 -9.92 -10.21
CA TYR A 535 -5.94 -11.18 -10.26
C TYR A 535 -6.15 -11.73 -11.69
N ALA A 536 -5.64 -11.03 -12.71
CA ALA A 536 -5.80 -11.45 -14.10
C ALA A 536 -4.98 -12.71 -14.38
N LYS A 537 -5.60 -13.66 -15.07
CA LYS A 537 -4.89 -14.78 -15.69
C LYS A 537 -4.18 -14.29 -16.94
N THR A 538 -2.86 -14.36 -16.95
CA THR A 538 -2.05 -14.08 -18.15
C THR A 538 -2.49 -15.00 -19.29
N PRO A 539 -2.74 -14.50 -20.52
CA PRO A 539 -3.08 -15.36 -21.64
C PRO A 539 -1.98 -16.40 -21.91
N LEU A 540 -2.37 -17.65 -22.16
CA LEU A 540 -1.43 -18.67 -22.61
C LEU A 540 -1.15 -18.49 -24.10
N ILE A 541 0.10 -18.62 -24.50
CA ILE A 541 0.57 -18.42 -25.88
C ILE A 541 0.88 -19.76 -26.56
N ASN A 542 1.01 -19.76 -27.89
CA ASN A 542 1.50 -20.92 -28.63
C ASN A 542 3.01 -20.84 -28.82
N GLU A 543 3.63 -21.97 -29.18
CA GLU A 543 5.06 -22.01 -29.50
C GLU A 543 5.46 -21.07 -30.65
N ALA A 544 4.57 -20.86 -31.63
CA ALA A 544 4.79 -19.93 -32.73
C ALA A 544 4.82 -18.44 -32.30
N ASP A 545 4.26 -18.12 -31.13
CA ASP A 545 4.16 -16.77 -30.59
C ASP A 545 5.31 -16.46 -29.60
N LEU A 546 6.22 -17.42 -29.35
CA LEU A 546 7.38 -17.19 -28.51
C LEU A 546 8.28 -16.09 -29.09
N PRO A 547 8.85 -15.22 -28.23
CA PRO A 547 9.81 -14.24 -28.72
C PRO A 547 11.03 -14.96 -29.27
N THR A 548 11.41 -14.62 -30.50
CA THR A 548 12.62 -15.16 -31.15
C THR A 548 13.88 -14.36 -30.79
N ALA A 549 13.71 -13.09 -30.40
CA ALA A 549 14.78 -12.26 -29.86
C ALA A 549 14.87 -12.48 -28.34
N ASP A 550 16.09 -12.68 -27.84
CA ASP A 550 16.43 -12.73 -26.41
C ASP A 550 15.81 -13.88 -25.58
N LEU A 551 15.23 -14.89 -26.23
CA LEU A 551 14.83 -16.14 -25.60
C LEU A 551 15.98 -17.15 -25.62
N GLU A 552 16.46 -17.53 -24.44
CA GLU A 552 17.38 -18.66 -24.31
C GLU A 552 16.58 -19.96 -24.11
N ARG A 553 16.60 -20.83 -25.12
CA ARG A 553 15.92 -22.13 -25.07
C ARG A 553 16.69 -23.14 -24.23
N LEU A 554 15.95 -23.88 -23.41
CA LEU A 554 16.46 -24.95 -22.56
C LEU A 554 15.79 -26.29 -22.88
N ASP A 555 14.50 -26.27 -23.23
CA ASP A 555 13.69 -27.45 -23.59
C ASP A 555 13.81 -28.61 -22.57
N LEU A 556 13.80 -28.28 -21.28
CA LEU A 556 13.94 -29.25 -20.18
C LEU A 556 12.60 -29.81 -19.76
N THR A 557 12.54 -31.13 -19.55
CA THR A 557 11.33 -31.82 -19.07
C THR A 557 11.48 -32.20 -17.60
N TYR A 558 10.46 -31.89 -16.81
CA TYR A 558 10.34 -32.25 -15.40
C TYR A 558 9.26 -33.33 -15.21
N ALA A 559 8.97 -33.64 -13.94
CA ALA A 559 7.89 -34.55 -13.56
C ALA A 559 6.53 -34.21 -14.22
N ASP A 560 5.73 -35.23 -14.44
CA ASP A 560 4.36 -35.17 -15.01
C ASP A 560 4.27 -34.51 -16.41
N GLY A 561 5.39 -34.33 -17.11
CA GLY A 561 5.41 -33.75 -18.45
C GLY A 561 5.38 -32.23 -18.47
N LEU A 562 5.67 -31.55 -17.35
CA LEU A 562 5.88 -30.11 -17.35
C LEU A 562 7.24 -29.78 -17.96
N ARG A 563 7.27 -28.86 -18.92
CA ARG A 563 8.47 -28.49 -19.68
C ARG A 563 8.83 -27.02 -19.44
N LEU A 564 10.10 -26.76 -19.17
CA LEU A 564 10.69 -25.42 -19.22
C LEU A 564 11.25 -25.20 -20.63
N ILE A 565 10.53 -24.45 -21.45
CA ILE A 565 10.90 -24.17 -22.84
C ILE A 565 12.17 -23.32 -22.88
N GLY A 566 12.23 -22.30 -22.03
CA GLY A 566 13.36 -21.39 -21.97
C GLY A 566 13.15 -20.29 -20.94
N TYR A 567 14.06 -19.33 -20.93
CA TYR A 567 14.02 -18.17 -20.05
C TYR A 567 14.49 -16.91 -20.77
N ARG A 568 14.13 -15.75 -20.20
CA ARG A 568 14.63 -14.44 -20.59
C ARG A 568 15.01 -13.68 -19.32
N VAL A 569 16.19 -13.10 -19.31
CA VAL A 569 16.70 -12.29 -18.20
C VAL A 569 17.49 -11.11 -18.77
N GLU A 570 17.33 -9.93 -18.18
CA GLU A 570 18.18 -8.79 -18.52
C GLU A 570 19.60 -9.04 -17.99
N THR A 571 20.59 -8.96 -18.88
CA THR A 571 22.02 -9.15 -18.56
C THR A 571 22.73 -7.87 -18.15
N LEU A 572 21.99 -6.77 -18.00
CA LEU A 572 22.51 -5.51 -17.48
C LEU A 572 23.06 -5.69 -16.05
N PRO A 573 24.15 -4.99 -15.68
CA PRO A 573 24.67 -5.05 -14.32
C PRO A 573 23.62 -4.70 -13.27
N ARG A 574 23.67 -5.42 -12.13
CA ARG A 574 22.84 -5.22 -10.95
C ARG A 574 23.68 -4.91 -9.74
N HIS A 575 23.04 -4.42 -8.69
CA HIS A 575 23.66 -4.13 -7.41
C HIS A 575 22.97 -4.88 -6.26
N PRO A 576 23.65 -5.11 -5.12
CA PRO A 576 23.00 -5.61 -3.92
C PRO A 576 21.79 -4.75 -3.53
N GLY A 577 20.67 -5.41 -3.22
CA GLY A 577 19.37 -4.77 -2.95
C GLY A 577 18.47 -4.53 -4.18
N ASP A 578 18.98 -4.74 -5.40
CA ASP A 578 18.15 -4.67 -6.61
C ASP A 578 17.19 -5.87 -6.73
N TRP A 579 16.27 -5.78 -7.69
CA TRP A 579 15.41 -6.89 -8.11
C TRP A 579 15.80 -7.33 -9.52
N LEU A 580 15.90 -8.64 -9.73
CA LEU A 580 16.16 -9.23 -11.05
C LEU A 580 14.86 -9.77 -11.66
N PRO A 581 14.33 -9.17 -12.74
CA PRO A 581 13.22 -9.75 -13.48
C PRO A 581 13.70 -10.96 -14.29
N VAL A 582 13.06 -12.11 -14.08
CA VAL A 582 13.32 -13.37 -14.78
C VAL A 582 12.01 -13.85 -15.39
N THR A 583 11.93 -13.94 -16.72
CA THR A 583 10.77 -14.53 -17.41
C THR A 583 11.04 -16.00 -17.71
N LEU A 584 10.16 -16.91 -17.31
CA LEU A 584 10.20 -18.33 -17.65
C LEU A 584 9.03 -18.70 -18.56
N TYR A 585 9.26 -19.66 -19.45
CA TYR A 585 8.25 -20.18 -20.38
C TYR A 585 7.95 -21.63 -20.06
N TRP A 586 6.78 -21.88 -19.48
CA TRP A 586 6.35 -23.20 -19.01
C TRP A 586 5.29 -23.79 -19.93
N GLN A 587 5.40 -25.07 -20.28
CA GLN A 587 4.40 -25.80 -21.05
C GLN A 587 4.04 -27.10 -20.35
N ALA A 588 2.76 -27.39 -20.20
CA ALA A 588 2.31 -28.73 -19.83
C ALA A 588 2.16 -29.58 -21.10
N ALA A 589 2.83 -30.72 -21.20
CA ALA A 589 2.66 -31.62 -22.35
C ALA A 589 1.33 -32.40 -22.29
N GLN A 590 0.80 -32.58 -21.08
CA GLN A 590 -0.42 -33.33 -20.76
C GLN A 590 -1.09 -32.72 -19.53
N PRO A 591 -2.36 -33.06 -19.22
CA PRO A 591 -3.00 -32.61 -17.99
C PRO A 591 -2.18 -33.00 -16.75
N ILE A 592 -1.92 -32.04 -15.87
CA ILE A 592 -1.16 -32.25 -14.64
C ILE A 592 -2.14 -32.29 -13.47
N ALA A 593 -2.07 -33.34 -12.63
CA ALA A 593 -2.98 -33.46 -11.49
C ALA A 593 -2.57 -32.60 -10.28
N LYS A 594 -1.27 -32.30 -10.17
CA LYS A 594 -0.66 -31.62 -9.02
C LYS A 594 -0.32 -30.16 -9.30
N ASN A 595 -0.21 -29.39 -8.22
CA ASN A 595 0.28 -28.01 -8.25
C ASN A 595 1.75 -27.96 -7.83
N TYR A 596 2.64 -27.81 -8.81
CA TYR A 596 4.06 -27.62 -8.56
C TYR A 596 4.39 -26.16 -8.29
N SER A 597 5.32 -25.95 -7.36
CA SER A 597 5.90 -24.66 -7.01
C SER A 597 7.16 -24.45 -7.83
N VAL A 598 7.28 -23.29 -8.46
CA VAL A 598 8.50 -22.85 -9.14
C VAL A 598 9.44 -22.27 -8.08
N PHE A 599 10.70 -22.66 -8.13
CA PHE A 599 11.78 -21.98 -7.42
C PHE A 599 12.72 -21.31 -8.42
N ILE A 600 13.19 -20.12 -8.04
CA ILE A 600 14.25 -19.41 -8.74
C ILE A 600 15.23 -18.95 -7.68
N HIS A 601 16.47 -19.46 -7.72
CA HIS A 601 17.55 -19.02 -6.86
C HIS A 601 18.57 -18.23 -7.66
N LEU A 602 18.95 -17.07 -7.14
CA LEU A 602 20.09 -16.29 -7.60
C LEU A 602 21.31 -16.81 -6.86
N LEU A 603 22.25 -17.37 -7.62
CA LEU A 603 23.51 -17.88 -7.11
C LEU A 603 24.61 -16.85 -7.33
N GLY A 604 25.27 -16.41 -6.26
CA GLY A 604 26.44 -15.54 -6.29
C GLY A 604 27.75 -16.33 -6.33
N GLN A 605 28.81 -15.76 -5.74
CA GLN A 605 30.10 -16.45 -5.62
C GLN A 605 29.95 -17.79 -4.89
N ASN A 606 30.72 -18.80 -5.31
CA ASN A 606 30.72 -20.15 -4.73
C ASN A 606 29.33 -20.83 -4.68
N ASN A 607 28.42 -20.47 -5.60
CA ASN A 607 27.04 -20.95 -5.64
C ASN A 607 26.21 -20.64 -4.37
N THR A 608 26.56 -19.58 -3.64
CA THR A 608 25.78 -19.11 -2.50
C THR A 608 24.44 -18.52 -2.97
N VAL A 609 23.34 -18.85 -2.29
CA VAL A 609 22.02 -18.28 -2.63
C VAL A 609 21.95 -16.86 -2.08
N ILE A 610 22.01 -15.88 -2.99
CA ILE A 610 21.96 -14.44 -2.69
C ILE A 610 20.57 -13.84 -2.95
N GLY A 611 19.60 -14.65 -3.37
CA GLY A 611 18.23 -14.22 -3.65
C GLY A 611 17.37 -15.41 -4.05
N GLN A 612 16.10 -15.41 -3.67
CA GLN A 612 15.20 -16.50 -4.06
C GLN A 612 13.73 -16.10 -4.11
N VAL A 613 12.97 -16.79 -4.95
CA VAL A 613 11.49 -16.79 -4.97
C VAL A 613 10.99 -18.22 -5.07
N ASN A 614 9.97 -18.54 -4.27
CA ASN A 614 9.17 -19.75 -4.36
C ASN A 614 7.71 -19.34 -4.51
N THR A 615 7.04 -19.81 -5.57
CA THR A 615 5.64 -19.49 -5.81
C THR A 615 4.98 -20.49 -6.75
N TYR A 616 3.65 -20.50 -6.80
CA TYR A 616 2.94 -21.12 -7.93
C TYR A 616 3.03 -20.21 -9.17
N PRO A 617 3.00 -20.77 -10.38
CA PRO A 617 3.08 -19.94 -11.59
C PRO A 617 2.00 -18.85 -11.63
N ALA A 618 2.39 -17.70 -12.17
CA ALA A 618 1.68 -16.43 -12.19
C ALA A 618 1.21 -15.96 -10.80
N GLY A 619 2.00 -16.22 -9.75
CA GLY A 619 1.65 -15.88 -8.37
C GLY A 619 0.42 -16.63 -7.85
N GLY A 620 0.13 -17.82 -8.39
CA GLY A 620 -1.08 -18.59 -8.07
C GLY A 620 -2.29 -18.31 -8.96
N ASN A 621 -2.16 -17.44 -9.98
CA ASN A 621 -3.21 -17.29 -11.01
C ASN A 621 -3.21 -18.45 -12.02
N TRP A 622 -2.07 -19.13 -12.20
CA TRP A 622 -1.90 -20.30 -13.07
C TRP A 622 -1.20 -21.47 -12.34
N PRO A 623 -1.81 -22.04 -11.28
CA PRO A 623 -1.31 -23.28 -10.72
C PRO A 623 -1.22 -24.36 -11.80
N THR A 624 -0.19 -25.22 -11.75
CA THR A 624 0.18 -26.11 -12.87
C THR A 624 -0.93 -27.05 -13.31
N SER A 625 -1.86 -27.40 -12.42
CA SER A 625 -3.03 -28.22 -12.77
C SER A 625 -4.03 -27.55 -13.72
N LEU A 626 -3.95 -26.23 -13.89
CA LEU A 626 -4.80 -25.45 -14.80
C LEU A 626 -4.15 -25.14 -16.14
N LEU A 627 -2.87 -25.48 -16.32
CA LEU A 627 -2.20 -25.25 -17.59
C LEU A 627 -2.84 -26.12 -18.67
N GLU A 628 -3.30 -25.47 -19.74
CA GLU A 628 -3.83 -26.17 -20.90
C GLU A 628 -2.69 -26.92 -21.61
N PRO A 629 -2.85 -28.24 -21.88
CA PRO A 629 -1.82 -29.01 -22.56
C PRO A 629 -1.43 -28.40 -23.92
N GLY A 630 -0.12 -28.31 -24.18
CA GLY A 630 0.45 -27.74 -25.40
C GLY A 630 0.52 -26.21 -25.43
N LYS A 631 -0.15 -25.49 -24.52
CA LYS A 631 -0.05 -24.04 -24.39
C LYS A 631 1.10 -23.65 -23.47
N ILE A 632 1.68 -22.48 -23.72
CA ILE A 632 2.83 -21.95 -22.98
C ILE A 632 2.37 -20.80 -22.08
N LEU A 633 2.75 -20.88 -20.82
CA LEU A 633 2.67 -19.78 -19.87
C LEU A 633 3.97 -18.98 -19.92
N GLU A 634 3.89 -17.72 -20.35
CA GLU A 634 4.94 -16.72 -20.12
C GLU A 634 4.73 -16.11 -18.73
N ASP A 635 5.71 -16.27 -17.84
CA ASP A 635 5.60 -15.82 -16.46
C ASP A 635 6.86 -15.07 -16.01
N THR A 636 6.69 -13.87 -15.45
CA THR A 636 7.80 -13.01 -15.04
C THR A 636 7.86 -12.89 -13.53
N TYR A 637 8.99 -13.32 -12.98
CA TYR A 637 9.30 -13.34 -11.56
C TYR A 637 10.28 -12.22 -11.23
N TYR A 638 9.99 -11.47 -10.17
CA TYR A 638 10.92 -10.46 -9.64
C TYR A 638 11.65 -11.06 -8.45
N VAL A 639 12.92 -11.43 -8.63
CA VAL A 639 13.72 -12.09 -7.59
C VAL A 639 14.58 -11.05 -6.86
N PRO A 640 14.44 -10.88 -5.53
CA PRO A 640 15.21 -9.89 -4.80
C PRO A 640 16.67 -10.35 -4.64
N ILE A 641 17.62 -9.43 -4.78
CA ILE A 641 19.03 -9.64 -4.46
C ILE A 641 19.28 -9.15 -3.03
N SER A 642 19.93 -9.97 -2.21
CA SER A 642 20.28 -9.63 -0.83
C SER A 642 21.07 -8.32 -0.80
N PRO A 643 20.73 -7.35 0.07
CA PRO A 643 21.53 -6.15 0.28
C PRO A 643 22.96 -6.45 0.74
N GLU A 644 23.17 -7.60 1.38
CA GLU A 644 24.44 -8.14 1.89
C GLU A 644 25.14 -9.07 0.89
N ALA A 645 24.68 -9.17 -0.37
CA ALA A 645 25.31 -10.02 -1.37
C ALA A 645 26.73 -9.52 -1.70
N ASP A 646 27.70 -10.43 -1.68
CA ASP A 646 29.09 -10.13 -2.05
C ASP A 646 29.19 -9.73 -3.52
N ALA A 647 29.86 -8.60 -3.78
CA ALA A 647 30.10 -8.06 -5.12
C ALA A 647 31.55 -7.54 -5.22
N PRO A 648 32.20 -7.60 -6.42
CA PRO A 648 31.64 -8.03 -7.69
C PRO A 648 31.48 -9.55 -7.81
N ALA A 649 30.43 -10.00 -8.51
CA ALA A 649 30.15 -11.40 -8.74
C ALA A 649 29.39 -11.61 -10.06
N VAL A 650 29.22 -12.85 -10.50
CA VAL A 650 28.30 -13.20 -11.59
C VAL A 650 27.13 -13.98 -11.01
N ILE A 651 25.93 -13.44 -11.19
CA ILE A 651 24.69 -14.11 -10.81
C ILE A 651 24.39 -15.21 -11.83
N ARG A 652 24.16 -16.43 -11.32
CA ARG A 652 23.59 -17.55 -12.06
C ARG A 652 22.18 -17.84 -11.55
N LEU A 653 21.31 -18.32 -12.41
CA LEU A 653 19.93 -18.67 -12.08
C LEU A 653 19.83 -20.19 -11.92
N ALA A 654 19.51 -20.69 -10.74
CA ALA A 654 19.06 -22.06 -10.57
C ALA A 654 17.53 -22.11 -10.62
N LEU A 655 16.99 -22.84 -11.60
CA LEU A 655 15.56 -22.92 -11.89
C LEU A 655 15.01 -24.29 -11.49
N GLY A 656 13.73 -24.39 -11.16
CA GLY A 656 13.13 -25.73 -11.05
C GLY A 656 11.78 -25.76 -10.36
N LEU A 657 11.37 -26.99 -10.02
CA LEU A 657 10.05 -27.28 -9.48
C LEU A 657 10.17 -28.11 -8.21
N PHE A 658 9.23 -27.93 -7.28
CA PHE A 658 9.03 -28.83 -6.16
C PHE A 658 7.53 -28.93 -5.81
N GLU A 659 7.17 -29.94 -5.03
CA GLU A 659 5.81 -30.10 -4.51
C GLU A 659 5.77 -29.50 -3.11
N PHE A 660 4.91 -28.50 -2.87
CA PHE A 660 4.88 -27.81 -1.57
C PHE A 660 4.38 -28.72 -0.43
N GLU A 661 3.42 -29.58 -0.74
CA GLU A 661 2.82 -30.55 0.18
C GLU A 661 3.79 -31.69 0.55
N ASP A 662 4.84 -31.90 -0.25
CA ASP A 662 5.91 -32.85 0.07
C ASP A 662 6.77 -32.25 1.21
N PRO A 663 6.83 -32.88 2.40
CA PRO A 663 7.62 -32.37 3.51
C PRO A 663 9.11 -32.22 3.20
N ALA A 664 9.63 -33.05 2.28
CA ALA A 664 11.03 -32.97 1.86
C ALA A 664 11.30 -31.77 0.95
N ARG A 665 10.25 -31.23 0.29
CA ARG A 665 10.31 -30.13 -0.69
C ARG A 665 11.43 -30.31 -1.71
N ALA A 666 11.68 -31.55 -2.10
CA ALA A 666 12.79 -31.90 -2.98
C ALA A 666 12.54 -31.36 -4.39
N ALA A 667 13.58 -30.78 -4.97
CA ALA A 667 13.58 -30.36 -6.36
C ALA A 667 13.30 -31.57 -7.27
N LYS A 668 12.39 -31.40 -8.22
CA LYS A 668 12.10 -32.42 -9.24
C LYS A 668 13.25 -32.41 -10.27
N PRO A 669 13.73 -33.60 -10.70
CA PRO A 669 14.82 -33.68 -11.66
C PRO A 669 14.41 -33.08 -13.00
N ALA A 670 15.32 -32.32 -13.61
CA ALA A 670 15.18 -31.81 -14.97
C ALA A 670 15.91 -32.74 -15.94
N VAL A 671 15.28 -33.07 -17.06
CA VAL A 671 15.81 -33.98 -18.09
C VAL A 671 15.93 -33.25 -19.41
N ASN A 672 17.09 -33.32 -20.06
CA ASN A 672 17.32 -32.73 -21.38
C ASN A 672 16.75 -33.62 -22.52
N SER A 673 16.87 -33.17 -23.77
CA SER A 673 16.40 -33.92 -24.94
C SER A 673 17.14 -35.25 -25.17
N ALA A 674 18.34 -35.42 -24.60
CA ALA A 674 19.12 -36.65 -24.63
C ALA A 674 18.71 -37.66 -23.52
N GLY A 675 17.80 -37.28 -22.61
CA GLY A 675 17.36 -38.12 -21.50
C GLY A 675 18.27 -38.05 -20.26
N GLU A 676 19.19 -37.10 -20.20
CA GLU A 676 20.14 -36.94 -19.10
C GLU A 676 19.56 -36.01 -18.03
N ILE A 677 19.76 -36.35 -16.75
CA ILE A 677 19.40 -35.46 -15.64
C ILE A 677 20.42 -34.33 -15.58
N VAL A 678 19.93 -33.09 -15.64
CA VAL A 678 20.75 -31.88 -15.61
C VAL A 678 20.33 -30.95 -14.47
N GLN A 679 21.27 -30.14 -14.00
CA GLN A 679 20.95 -29.01 -13.13
C GLN A 679 20.76 -27.76 -14.00
N PRO A 680 19.57 -27.14 -13.99
CA PRO A 680 19.25 -25.98 -14.82
C PRO A 680 19.85 -24.68 -14.21
N ILE A 681 21.19 -24.59 -14.21
CA ILE A 681 21.94 -23.41 -13.75
C ILE A 681 22.37 -22.57 -14.96
N VAL A 682 21.65 -21.47 -15.18
CA VAL A 682 21.72 -20.66 -16.41
C VAL A 682 22.03 -19.20 -16.11
N GLY A 683 22.07 -18.33 -17.13
CA GLY A 683 22.33 -16.90 -17.01
C GLY A 683 23.78 -16.55 -16.66
N ALA A 684 24.16 -15.29 -16.88
CA ALA A 684 25.40 -14.72 -16.38
C ALA A 684 25.20 -13.20 -16.24
N ILE A 685 24.73 -12.75 -15.07
CA ILE A 685 24.38 -11.35 -14.84
C ILE A 685 25.43 -10.72 -13.92
N PRO A 686 26.12 -9.64 -14.32
CA PRO A 686 27.09 -8.97 -13.45
C PRO A 686 26.40 -8.39 -12.20
N LEU A 687 26.91 -8.73 -11.02
CA LEU A 687 26.60 -8.06 -9.76
C LEU A 687 27.77 -7.16 -9.41
N LEU A 688 27.55 -5.86 -9.30
CA LEU A 688 28.57 -4.86 -9.03
C LEU A 688 28.33 -4.21 -7.66
N PRO A 689 29.40 -3.83 -6.94
CA PRO A 689 29.23 -3.05 -5.72
C PRO A 689 28.66 -1.66 -6.04
N HIS A 690 27.97 -1.04 -5.08
CA HIS A 690 27.53 0.37 -5.22
C HIS A 690 28.72 1.33 -5.27
N HIS A 691 29.81 0.97 -4.59
CA HIS A 691 31.04 1.76 -4.52
C HIS A 691 32.26 0.84 -4.62
N TRP A 692 33.18 1.18 -5.52
CA TRP A 692 34.49 0.56 -5.57
C TRP A 692 35.37 1.16 -4.47
N VAL A 693 36.03 0.30 -3.69
CA VAL A 693 36.95 0.73 -2.65
C VAL A 693 38.34 0.84 -3.27
N GLU A 694 38.93 2.04 -3.21
CA GLU A 694 40.29 2.26 -3.71
C GLU A 694 41.27 1.40 -2.90
N PRO A 695 41.97 0.46 -3.55
CA PRO A 695 42.83 -0.46 -2.84
C PRO A 695 44.09 0.23 -2.33
N GLN A 696 44.58 -0.19 -1.16
CA GLN A 696 45.82 0.27 -0.57
C GLN A 696 46.80 -0.91 -0.45
N PRO A 697 47.34 -1.41 -1.57
CA PRO A 697 48.22 -2.57 -1.55
C PRO A 697 49.50 -2.30 -0.76
N THR A 698 49.98 -3.33 -0.08
CA THR A 698 51.28 -3.34 0.62
C THR A 698 52.42 -3.09 -0.35
N HIS A 699 52.34 -3.67 -1.56
CA HIS A 699 53.30 -3.50 -2.64
C HIS A 699 52.63 -2.80 -3.82
N ARG A 700 52.86 -1.50 -3.98
CA ARG A 700 52.33 -0.71 -5.11
C ARG A 700 53.11 -0.98 -6.39
N LEU A 701 52.40 -1.17 -7.49
CA LEU A 701 52.92 -1.39 -8.83
C LEU A 701 52.21 -0.47 -9.82
N GLN A 702 52.78 -0.30 -11.02
CA GLN A 702 52.16 0.44 -12.12
C GLN A 702 52.42 -0.32 -13.43
N VAL A 703 51.81 -1.51 -13.56
CA VAL A 703 52.09 -2.43 -14.67
C VAL A 703 50.86 -2.63 -15.53
N ASN A 704 50.97 -2.34 -16.82
CA ASN A 704 49.87 -2.44 -17.77
C ASN A 704 50.05 -3.64 -18.72
N PHE A 705 49.05 -4.51 -18.76
CA PHE A 705 48.96 -5.66 -19.66
C PHE A 705 48.03 -5.35 -20.83
N GLY A 706 48.57 -5.43 -22.05
CA GLY A 706 47.83 -5.26 -23.30
C GLY A 706 47.20 -3.89 -23.52
N GLY A 707 47.53 -2.88 -22.69
CA GLY A 707 46.90 -1.56 -22.74
C GLY A 707 45.56 -1.47 -21.98
N GLN A 708 45.09 -2.58 -21.41
CA GLN A 708 43.71 -2.73 -20.94
C GLN A 708 43.59 -3.10 -19.45
N ILE A 709 44.55 -3.84 -18.88
CA ILE A 709 44.51 -4.29 -17.48
C ILE A 709 45.73 -3.73 -16.75
N HIS A 710 45.50 -2.90 -15.74
CA HIS A 710 46.53 -2.28 -14.92
C HIS A 710 46.60 -2.95 -13.55
N LEU A 711 47.79 -3.45 -13.18
CA LEU A 711 48.07 -3.93 -11.83
C LEU A 711 48.54 -2.75 -10.96
N ALA A 712 47.66 -2.27 -10.07
CA ALA A 712 47.95 -1.19 -9.13
C ALA A 712 48.83 -1.65 -7.96
N GLY A 713 48.83 -2.95 -7.65
CA GLY A 713 49.68 -3.54 -6.63
C GLY A 713 49.16 -4.87 -6.13
N TYR A 714 49.84 -5.42 -5.13
CA TYR A 714 49.46 -6.68 -4.49
C TYR A 714 49.76 -6.70 -2.99
N ASP A 715 49.06 -7.56 -2.27
CA ASP A 715 49.39 -8.01 -0.92
C ASP A 715 49.95 -9.43 -0.97
N GLY A 716 51.05 -9.65 -0.28
CA GLY A 716 51.77 -10.92 -0.32
C GLY A 716 53.14 -10.83 0.38
N PRO A 717 53.91 -11.93 0.34
CA PRO A 717 55.26 -11.94 0.87
C PRO A 717 56.14 -10.87 0.21
N ALA A 718 57.13 -10.36 0.96
CA ALA A 718 58.14 -9.46 0.41
C ALA A 718 59.10 -10.20 -0.53
N ASP A 719 59.78 -9.47 -1.41
CA ASP A 719 60.82 -10.03 -2.27
C ASP A 719 61.94 -10.69 -1.42
N GLY A 720 62.36 -11.88 -1.82
CA GLY A 720 63.30 -12.72 -1.09
C GLY A 720 62.71 -13.48 0.10
N ALA A 721 61.38 -13.53 0.26
CA ALA A 721 60.73 -14.27 1.33
C ALA A 721 61.13 -15.76 1.34
N VAL A 722 61.29 -16.29 2.55
CA VAL A 722 61.68 -17.68 2.80
C VAL A 722 60.43 -18.52 2.97
N ILE A 723 60.26 -19.54 2.12
CA ILE A 723 59.10 -20.44 2.09
C ILE A 723 59.58 -21.89 2.22
N LYS A 724 58.80 -22.76 2.87
CA LYS A 724 59.12 -24.19 2.93
C LYS A 724 58.35 -24.97 1.88
N PRO A 725 58.90 -26.09 1.36
CA PRO A 725 58.14 -27.02 0.54
C PRO A 725 56.85 -27.47 1.23
N GLY A 726 55.74 -27.53 0.48
CA GLY A 726 54.42 -27.86 1.02
C GLY A 726 53.64 -26.69 1.63
N ASP A 727 54.25 -25.51 1.81
CA ASP A 727 53.53 -24.31 2.25
C ASP A 727 52.59 -23.77 1.16
N SER A 728 51.68 -22.88 1.54
CA SER A 728 50.89 -22.06 0.63
C SER A 728 51.00 -20.58 0.98
N ILE A 729 51.08 -19.71 -0.03
CA ILE A 729 51.08 -18.27 0.17
C ILE A 729 49.78 -17.63 -0.33
N PRO A 730 49.14 -16.76 0.47
CA PRO A 730 48.08 -15.90 -0.01
C PRO A 730 48.66 -14.76 -0.84
N LEU A 731 48.08 -14.50 -2.00
CA LEU A 731 48.39 -13.37 -2.87
C LEU A 731 47.09 -12.66 -3.21
N THR A 732 46.98 -11.36 -2.94
CA THR A 732 45.82 -10.56 -3.36
C THR A 732 46.29 -9.49 -4.32
N PHE A 733 45.73 -9.49 -5.53
CA PHE A 733 46.06 -8.54 -6.59
C PHE A 733 44.97 -7.50 -6.72
N TYR A 734 45.38 -6.26 -6.96
CA TYR A 734 44.49 -5.13 -7.13
C TYR A 734 44.62 -4.57 -8.53
N TRP A 735 43.57 -4.76 -9.32
CA TRP A 735 43.52 -4.43 -10.73
C TRP A 735 42.68 -3.18 -10.96
N GLU A 736 43.09 -2.36 -11.90
CA GLU A 736 42.31 -1.28 -12.49
C GLU A 736 42.11 -1.60 -13.97
N THR A 737 40.88 -1.50 -14.46
CA THR A 737 40.58 -1.72 -15.87
C THR A 737 40.72 -0.41 -16.64
N LEU A 738 41.68 -0.32 -17.56
CA LEU A 738 41.92 0.89 -18.37
C LEU A 738 41.01 0.90 -19.61
N ASP A 739 40.83 -0.25 -20.24
CA ASP A 739 39.92 -0.48 -21.35
C ASP A 739 39.26 -1.84 -21.20
N ALA A 740 38.03 -1.99 -21.70
CA ALA A 740 37.26 -3.21 -21.53
C ALA A 740 37.90 -4.37 -22.31
N PRO A 741 38.35 -5.46 -21.66
CA PRO A 741 38.97 -6.58 -22.37
C PRO A 741 38.04 -7.26 -23.38
N GLY A 742 36.72 -7.20 -23.14
CA GLY A 742 35.68 -7.74 -24.04
C GLY A 742 35.67 -9.27 -24.17
N GLN A 743 36.55 -9.97 -23.45
CA GLN A 743 36.74 -11.41 -23.51
C GLN A 743 37.22 -11.96 -22.16
N ASN A 744 37.03 -13.27 -21.96
CA ASN A 744 37.58 -13.96 -20.80
C ASN A 744 39.07 -14.23 -20.99
N LEU A 745 39.87 -13.79 -20.02
CA LEU A 745 41.30 -13.99 -19.93
C LEU A 745 41.61 -14.83 -18.70
N THR A 746 42.70 -15.57 -18.79
CA THR A 746 43.22 -16.39 -17.70
C THR A 746 44.44 -15.70 -17.10
N LEU A 747 44.45 -15.55 -15.78
CA LEU A 747 45.61 -15.15 -15.01
C LEU A 747 46.50 -16.37 -14.81
N PHE A 748 47.79 -16.22 -15.07
CA PHE A 748 48.78 -17.22 -14.68
C PHE A 748 49.75 -16.65 -13.65
N ILE A 749 50.16 -17.49 -12.70
CA ILE A 749 51.15 -17.22 -11.67
C ILE A 749 52.09 -18.42 -11.67
N HIS A 750 53.29 -18.27 -12.23
CA HIS A 750 54.25 -19.37 -12.41
C HIS A 750 55.49 -19.17 -11.54
N LEU A 751 55.89 -20.21 -10.82
CA LEU A 751 57.15 -20.25 -10.10
C LEU A 751 58.21 -20.86 -11.04
N ILE A 752 59.16 -20.05 -11.50
CA ILE A 752 60.19 -20.43 -12.46
C ILE A 752 61.55 -20.57 -11.75
N ASP A 753 62.26 -21.65 -12.04
CA ASP A 753 63.68 -21.77 -11.70
C ASP A 753 64.50 -20.96 -12.73
N PRO A 754 65.18 -19.87 -12.34
CA PRO A 754 65.92 -19.04 -13.27
C PRO A 754 67.12 -19.77 -13.90
N ALA A 755 67.66 -20.82 -13.26
CA ALA A 755 68.81 -21.57 -13.78
C ALA A 755 68.42 -22.51 -14.91
N THR A 756 67.25 -23.14 -14.82
CA THR A 756 66.75 -24.11 -15.80
C THR A 756 65.67 -23.55 -16.73
N GLN A 757 65.11 -22.38 -16.40
CA GLN A 757 63.95 -21.78 -17.05
C GLN A 757 62.72 -22.71 -17.05
N THR A 758 62.62 -23.58 -16.05
CA THR A 758 61.50 -24.52 -15.90
C THR A 758 60.51 -24.07 -14.85
N GLN A 759 59.23 -24.35 -15.08
CA GLN A 759 58.18 -24.10 -14.10
C GLN A 759 58.18 -25.19 -13.03
N ALA A 760 58.42 -24.78 -11.78
CA ALA A 760 58.46 -25.68 -10.63
C ALA A 760 57.11 -25.78 -9.90
N ALA A 761 56.27 -24.73 -10.00
CA ALA A 761 54.90 -24.69 -9.49
C ALA A 761 54.11 -23.60 -10.22
N GLY A 762 52.79 -23.55 -10.05
CA GLY A 762 52.02 -22.41 -10.55
C GLY A 762 50.52 -22.57 -10.43
N PHE A 763 49.82 -21.52 -10.86
CA PHE A 763 48.37 -21.42 -10.93
C PHE A 763 47.98 -20.82 -12.29
N ASP A 764 46.98 -21.42 -12.93
CA ASP A 764 46.32 -20.89 -14.13
C ASP A 764 44.81 -20.92 -13.89
N GLY A 765 44.16 -19.76 -13.93
CA GLY A 765 42.71 -19.70 -13.77
C GLY A 765 42.12 -18.33 -14.09
N PRO A 766 40.82 -18.27 -14.44
CA PRO A 766 40.13 -17.00 -14.58
C PRO A 766 40.01 -16.29 -13.22
N PRO A 767 39.91 -14.94 -13.17
CA PRO A 767 39.49 -14.21 -11.97
C PRO A 767 38.10 -14.63 -11.52
N ASP A 768 37.84 -14.50 -10.22
CA ASP A 768 36.52 -14.82 -9.62
C ASP A 768 35.40 -14.00 -10.28
N PHE A 769 35.70 -12.75 -10.65
CA PHE A 769 34.86 -11.94 -11.53
C PHE A 769 35.45 -11.93 -12.96
N PRO A 770 34.81 -12.58 -13.96
CA PRO A 770 35.38 -12.78 -15.29
C PRO A 770 35.72 -11.48 -16.03
N THR A 771 36.86 -11.45 -16.71
CA THR A 771 37.36 -10.26 -17.43
C THR A 771 36.46 -9.80 -18.58
N ALA A 772 35.59 -10.66 -19.10
CA ALA A 772 34.62 -10.25 -20.12
C ALA A 772 33.63 -9.19 -19.61
N PHE A 773 33.42 -9.12 -18.29
CA PHE A 773 32.54 -8.13 -17.65
C PHE A 773 33.27 -6.89 -17.15
N TRP A 774 34.59 -6.84 -17.29
CA TRP A 774 35.37 -5.69 -16.82
C TRP A 774 35.14 -4.51 -17.77
N GLN A 775 34.79 -3.37 -17.19
CA GLN A 775 34.60 -2.11 -17.91
C GLN A 775 35.63 -1.09 -17.42
N THR A 776 35.93 -0.09 -18.26
CA THR A 776 36.84 1.00 -17.91
C THR A 776 36.53 1.61 -16.54
N GLY A 777 37.55 1.75 -15.70
CA GLY A 777 37.49 2.31 -14.35
C GLY A 777 37.12 1.31 -13.24
N TYR A 778 36.85 0.05 -13.54
CA TYR A 778 36.57 -0.95 -12.50
C TYR A 778 37.84 -1.29 -11.70
N GLN A 779 37.69 -1.41 -10.37
CA GLN A 779 38.74 -1.78 -9.44
C GLN A 779 38.50 -3.19 -8.91
N ILE A 780 39.24 -4.18 -9.41
CA ILE A 780 39.00 -5.59 -9.09
C ILE A 780 40.04 -6.10 -8.09
N THR A 781 39.57 -6.72 -7.02
CA THR A 781 40.42 -7.46 -6.08
C THR A 781 40.35 -8.95 -6.44
N ASP A 782 41.50 -9.58 -6.68
CA ASP A 782 41.61 -11.00 -6.99
C ASP A 782 42.53 -11.70 -5.96
N SER A 783 41.97 -12.60 -5.15
CA SER A 783 42.68 -13.28 -4.07
C SER A 783 42.96 -14.73 -4.44
N ARG A 784 44.24 -15.13 -4.38
CA ARG A 784 44.75 -16.45 -4.76
C ARG A 784 45.52 -17.10 -3.62
N GLN A 785 45.51 -18.42 -3.61
CA GLN A 785 46.37 -19.24 -2.77
C GLN A 785 47.31 -20.03 -3.69
N LEU A 786 48.61 -19.75 -3.61
CA LEU A 786 49.61 -20.48 -4.38
C LEU A 786 50.23 -21.55 -3.48
N SER A 787 49.94 -22.81 -3.78
CA SER A 787 50.47 -23.97 -3.05
C SER A 787 51.77 -24.47 -3.71
N PHE A 788 52.75 -24.83 -2.88
CA PHE A 788 54.03 -25.34 -3.34
C PHE A 788 54.13 -26.87 -3.15
N PRO A 789 54.74 -27.61 -4.09
CA PRO A 789 54.98 -29.04 -3.93
C PRO A 789 55.82 -29.35 -2.68
N ALA A 790 55.56 -30.49 -2.03
CA ALA A 790 56.32 -30.93 -0.85
C ALA A 790 57.75 -31.38 -1.19
N ASP A 791 58.01 -31.70 -2.46
CA ASP A 791 59.31 -32.10 -3.01
C ASP A 791 60.03 -30.96 -3.75
N LEU A 792 59.54 -29.72 -3.62
CA LEU A 792 60.14 -28.54 -4.26
C LEU A 792 61.60 -28.37 -3.82
N PRO A 793 62.59 -28.46 -4.74
CA PRO A 793 64.00 -28.38 -4.36
C PRO A 793 64.36 -27.03 -3.73
N PRO A 794 65.23 -27.00 -2.69
CA PRO A 794 65.75 -25.75 -2.14
C PRO A 794 66.46 -24.93 -3.21
N GLY A 795 66.16 -23.64 -3.28
CA GLY A 795 66.62 -22.80 -4.36
C GLY A 795 66.03 -21.40 -4.34
N VAL A 796 66.44 -20.59 -5.30
CA VAL A 796 65.91 -19.25 -5.53
C VAL A 796 65.07 -19.31 -6.79
N TYR A 797 63.79 -18.97 -6.67
CA TYR A 797 62.82 -19.06 -7.75
C TYR A 797 62.21 -17.68 -8.04
N GLU A 798 61.82 -17.45 -9.29
CA GLU A 798 61.13 -16.25 -9.73
C GLU A 798 59.63 -16.50 -9.82
N LEU A 799 58.83 -15.66 -9.18
CA LEU A 799 57.39 -15.67 -9.33
C LEU A 799 57.01 -14.77 -10.50
N GLN A 800 56.52 -15.35 -11.58
CA GLN A 800 56.11 -14.67 -12.80
C GLN A 800 54.58 -14.61 -12.89
N LEU A 801 54.05 -13.49 -13.35
CA LEU A 801 52.61 -13.25 -13.48
C LEU A 801 52.27 -12.69 -14.86
N GLY A 802 51.15 -13.11 -15.43
CA GLY A 802 50.65 -12.51 -16.67
C GLY A 802 49.26 -13.00 -17.05
N TRP A 803 48.81 -12.59 -18.24
CA TRP A 803 47.47 -12.89 -18.75
C TRP A 803 47.54 -13.53 -20.13
N TYR A 804 46.62 -14.44 -20.42
CA TYR A 804 46.44 -14.98 -21.77
C TYR A 804 44.97 -15.23 -22.12
N ASN A 805 44.69 -15.28 -23.42
CA ASN A 805 43.40 -15.73 -23.91
C ASN A 805 43.37 -17.28 -23.92
N PRO A 806 42.47 -17.93 -23.16
CA PRO A 806 42.45 -19.40 -23.05
C PRO A 806 42.05 -20.11 -24.35
N SER A 807 41.40 -19.43 -25.30
CA SER A 807 41.01 -20.02 -26.58
C SER A 807 42.13 -20.01 -27.61
N THR A 808 43.02 -19.01 -27.57
CA THR A 808 44.12 -18.86 -28.54
C THR A 808 45.50 -19.12 -27.95
N LEU A 809 45.58 -19.18 -26.62
CA LEU A 809 46.82 -19.22 -25.82
C LEU A 809 47.73 -18.00 -26.02
N ALA A 810 47.24 -16.94 -26.68
CA ALA A 810 47.99 -15.71 -26.88
C ALA A 810 48.11 -14.94 -25.56
N ARG A 811 49.35 -14.62 -25.17
CA ARG A 811 49.65 -13.82 -23.98
C ARG A 811 49.48 -12.32 -24.25
N LEU A 812 49.09 -11.57 -23.23
CA LEU A 812 49.04 -10.11 -23.31
C LEU A 812 50.45 -9.53 -23.11
N PRO A 813 50.90 -8.59 -23.96
CA PRO A 813 52.20 -7.96 -23.79
C PRO A 813 52.20 -7.00 -22.60
N LEU A 814 53.35 -6.84 -21.96
CA LEU A 814 53.61 -5.74 -21.04
C LEU A 814 53.82 -4.45 -21.81
N MET A 815 53.10 -3.40 -21.42
CA MET A 815 53.25 -2.07 -21.99
C MET A 815 54.36 -1.33 -21.21
N THR A 816 55.61 -1.55 -21.60
CA THR A 816 56.81 -0.90 -21.02
C THR A 816 57.70 -0.28 -22.10
N ASP A 817 58.54 0.69 -21.73
CA ASP A 817 59.49 1.36 -22.63
C ASP A 817 60.66 0.47 -23.10
N GLN A 818 60.81 -0.73 -22.52
CA GLN A 818 61.80 -1.74 -22.89
C GLN A 818 61.10 -3.00 -23.44
N SER A 819 61.84 -3.80 -24.23
CA SER A 819 61.40 -4.95 -25.05
C SER A 819 60.09 -5.63 -24.62
N PRO A 820 59.21 -6.00 -25.58
CA PRO A 820 57.91 -6.60 -25.26
C PRO A 820 58.11 -7.95 -24.58
N ASN A 821 57.97 -7.98 -23.26
CA ASN A 821 57.82 -9.21 -22.49
C ASN A 821 56.33 -9.49 -22.28
N ASP A 822 55.95 -10.73 -22.02
CA ASP A 822 54.54 -11.15 -21.85
C ASP A 822 54.21 -11.61 -20.42
N TYR A 823 55.15 -11.40 -19.50
CA TYR A 823 55.01 -11.65 -18.08
C TYR A 823 55.75 -10.60 -17.24
N LEU A 824 55.22 -10.33 -16.06
CA LEU A 824 55.85 -9.55 -14.99
C LEU A 824 56.59 -10.50 -14.05
N LYS A 825 57.88 -10.25 -13.80
CA LYS A 825 58.58 -10.83 -12.64
C LYS A 825 58.07 -10.10 -11.38
N LEU A 826 57.22 -10.76 -10.61
CA LEU A 826 56.55 -10.18 -9.44
C LEU A 826 57.50 -10.07 -8.24
N LEU A 827 58.19 -11.16 -7.91
CA LEU A 827 59.14 -11.25 -6.79
C LEU A 827 60.03 -12.51 -6.92
N THR A 828 60.99 -12.64 -6.02
CA THR A 828 61.85 -13.80 -5.85
C THR A 828 61.50 -14.52 -4.54
N LEU A 829 61.40 -15.85 -4.56
CA LEU A 829 61.19 -16.68 -3.37
C LEU A 829 62.42 -17.54 -3.09
N LYS A 830 62.77 -17.69 -1.80
CA LYS A 830 63.83 -18.59 -1.35
C LYS A 830 63.21 -19.83 -0.70
N ILE A 831 63.34 -20.97 -1.36
CA ILE A 831 62.88 -22.25 -0.82
C ILE A 831 63.97 -22.83 0.06
N VAL A 832 63.64 -23.09 1.33
CA VAL A 832 64.54 -23.72 2.31
C VAL A 832 63.95 -25.03 2.82
N PRO A 833 64.80 -26.00 3.23
CA PRO A 833 64.34 -27.30 3.75
C PRO A 833 63.36 -27.22 4.92
#